data_AF-A0A1Y1WPV6-F1
#
_entry.id   AF-A0A1Y1WPV6-F1
#
_cell.length_a   1.000
_cell.length_b   1.000
_cell.length_c   1.000
_cell.angle_alpha   90.00
_cell.angle_beta   90.00
_cell.angle_gamma   90.00
#
_symmetry.space_group_name_H-M   'P 1'
#
loop_
_entity.id
_entity.type
_entity.pdbx_description
1 polymer ?
#
loop_
_entity_poly.entity_id
_entity_poly.type
_entity_poly.pdbx_seq_one_letter_code
_entity_poly.pdbx_strand_id
1 'polypeptide(L)'
;MHEYKYKKEQYYEELKSYVIDYNHEVLSDGFYEWKIKNWSQLLNDEFSDEFEIGGYKWKILLNPNGYDNKVDEDYISVYLKNIDVQKNSSTHIYANCLLAIRNYKDCSCFFINNDIKSNHYNKYNNSCNWDHFIKRECLYEKTENSNRSIIEDDEVVIDIYIRIYKYNKVQYIHELESLTINKNEYDLLHDNNYYEWQIEDWNNLENEKSSDEFLIGNSKWKLCLYSDNEDKNGFASFYLKNMDSDNTLSHVCAKCILVIRNYEDYSCFYSKESEIIYFNKYNKLYGWKHFIKNKDLFKNNDNTNNSLIKNNKTVVGAYIFIYKYEEEQYNEELKRLIKDEKYEIDKEGYFEWEINEWNKLLNDEFNKEFNIGNQKWKLSLNPNGFDDKADNDSVTIELKNINIENVISTHLCSKCILTIRNYNDLSTFCVKRDMDYDYFDQDNSKCEWKQFIKKSDLFKLNEISNKPIIENNIAIIGVYIRTYKYIKEQYVDKIKNLIEDDGYSVLKNDYYEWEIEKIDNLNNNIEYSPEFEAAGHQWKMLLYPNGSTEKNEDYLSIYLKNLDVINNETSSTSILSKCVFSIHNNDYSHTYLNKSINFNEYNSYRNLYGIEKFINKDNLLNINSNSENQKIIIGAYIRVYKNDEDDEKLNNNKGWKEVHMICKNGSTEQLEKLIRLGYHLSEKTKDGWYPLHIACQNGKIDIVKFLIENDQGIDINLRSNGETPIEIACSNNYYEIVDYLLDKEANLIYLNSEEEYKLLHIATINNNIKMVKLLLNKGKIQIH
;
A
#
# COMPACT_ATOMS: atom_id res chain seq x y z
N MET A 1 -66.78 -43.99 21.56
CA MET A 1 -65.50 -43.31 21.82
C MET A 1 -65.62 -41.91 21.25
N HIS A 2 -65.68 -40.89 22.10
CA HIS A 2 -65.63 -39.51 21.63
C HIS A 2 -64.20 -39.24 21.16
N GLU A 3 -64.02 -39.00 19.85
CA GLU A 3 -62.77 -38.45 19.32
C GLU A 3 -62.51 -37.13 20.03
N TYR A 4 -61.56 -37.11 20.97
CA TYR A 4 -61.00 -35.87 21.49
C TYR A 4 -60.29 -35.18 20.33
N LYS A 5 -61.00 -34.31 19.60
CA LYS A 5 -60.38 -33.39 18.65
C LYS A 5 -59.55 -32.41 19.48
N TYR A 6 -58.24 -32.60 19.51
CA TYR A 6 -57.30 -31.60 20.00
C TYR A 6 -57.50 -30.35 19.14
N LYS A 7 -58.10 -29.30 19.71
CA LYS A 7 -58.47 -28.12 18.93
C LYS A 7 -57.18 -27.39 18.57
N LYS A 8 -57.12 -26.88 17.33
CA LYS A 8 -55.99 -26.11 16.80
C LYS A 8 -55.56 -24.95 17.71
N GLU A 9 -56.53 -24.30 18.35
CA GLU A 9 -56.30 -23.24 19.36
C GLU A 9 -55.52 -23.76 20.59
N GLN A 10 -55.85 -24.95 21.10
CA GLN A 10 -55.16 -25.54 22.25
C GLN A 10 -53.72 -25.91 21.90
N TYR A 11 -53.51 -26.45 20.70
CA TYR A 11 -52.17 -26.73 20.17
C TYR A 11 -51.32 -25.47 20.04
N TYR A 12 -51.89 -24.36 19.58
CA TYR A 12 -51.16 -23.10 19.46
C TYR A 12 -50.77 -22.50 20.81
N GLU A 13 -51.69 -22.54 21.79
CA GLU A 13 -51.36 -22.10 23.15
C GLU A 13 -50.30 -23.00 23.79
N GLU A 14 -50.28 -24.29 23.48
CA GLU A 14 -49.23 -25.22 23.91
C GLU A 14 -47.87 -24.84 23.30
N LEU A 15 -47.78 -24.63 21.98
CA LEU A 15 -46.54 -24.14 21.33
C LEU A 15 -46.05 -22.82 21.94
N LYS A 16 -46.97 -21.88 22.13
CA LYS A 16 -46.69 -20.57 22.73
C LYS A 16 -46.14 -20.67 24.15
N SER A 17 -46.59 -21.68 24.90
CA SER A 17 -46.15 -21.94 26.28
C SER A 17 -44.70 -22.43 26.36
N TYR A 18 -44.19 -23.10 25.33
CA TYR A 18 -42.79 -23.54 25.32
C TYR A 18 -41.83 -22.37 25.10
N VAL A 19 -42.23 -21.32 24.37
CA VAL A 19 -41.36 -20.21 23.97
C VAL A 19 -41.50 -18.99 24.90
N ILE A 20 -41.76 -19.22 26.20
CA ILE A 20 -41.89 -18.13 27.16
C ILE A 20 -40.51 -17.64 27.61
N ASP A 21 -40.24 -16.36 27.38
CA ASP A 21 -39.10 -15.64 27.91
C ASP A 21 -39.62 -14.44 28.73
N TYR A 22 -39.34 -14.44 30.02
CA TYR A 22 -39.79 -13.39 30.94
C TYR A 22 -38.84 -12.20 31.01
N ASN A 23 -37.64 -12.31 30.42
CA ASN A 23 -36.60 -11.29 30.50
C ASN A 23 -36.71 -10.26 29.37
N HIS A 24 -37.48 -10.55 28.34
CA HIS A 24 -37.55 -9.77 27.11
C HIS A 24 -38.98 -9.30 26.80
N GLU A 25 -39.12 -8.02 26.44
CA GLU A 25 -40.41 -7.47 26.01
C GLU A 25 -40.77 -8.05 24.63
N VAL A 26 -41.93 -8.71 24.53
CA VAL A 26 -42.40 -9.28 23.26
C VAL A 26 -42.90 -8.16 22.35
N LEU A 27 -42.31 -8.07 21.15
CA LEU A 27 -42.75 -7.13 20.12
C LEU A 27 -43.92 -7.71 19.32
N SER A 28 -43.79 -8.98 18.92
CA SER A 28 -44.81 -9.71 18.17
C SER A 28 -44.56 -11.20 18.29
N ASP A 29 -45.61 -12.00 18.17
CA ASP A 29 -45.50 -13.43 17.94
C ASP A 29 -46.47 -13.88 16.85
N GLY A 30 -46.17 -15.01 16.24
CA GLY A 30 -46.96 -15.53 15.15
C GLY A 30 -46.61 -16.97 14.83
N PHE A 31 -47.44 -17.54 13.99
CA PHE A 31 -47.38 -18.94 13.64
C PHE A 31 -47.63 -19.12 12.15
N TYR A 32 -46.88 -20.04 11.54
CA TYR A 32 -47.02 -20.37 10.13
C TYR A 32 -47.11 -21.89 9.94
N GLU A 33 -48.03 -22.29 9.05
CA GLU A 33 -48.29 -23.67 8.69
C GLU A 33 -47.91 -23.91 7.24
N TRP A 34 -47.02 -24.86 7.03
CA TRP A 34 -46.66 -25.32 5.70
C TRP A 34 -47.17 -26.74 5.48
N LYS A 35 -48.28 -26.84 4.74
CA LYS A 35 -48.83 -28.13 4.33
C LYS A 35 -48.07 -28.69 3.14
N ILE A 36 -47.51 -29.87 3.31
CA ILE A 36 -46.77 -30.60 2.29
C ILE A 36 -47.63 -31.75 1.79
N LYS A 37 -47.69 -31.89 0.47
CA LYS A 37 -48.38 -32.98 -0.23
C LYS A 37 -47.38 -33.82 -1.02
N ASN A 38 -47.74 -35.07 -1.28
CA ASN A 38 -46.90 -36.02 -1.98
C ASN A 38 -45.54 -36.19 -1.28
N TRP A 39 -45.54 -36.30 0.06
CA TRP A 39 -44.34 -36.38 0.88
C TRP A 39 -43.33 -37.42 0.37
N SER A 40 -43.82 -38.59 -0.04
CA SER A 40 -43.04 -39.70 -0.57
C SER A 40 -42.28 -39.39 -1.86
N GLN A 41 -42.67 -38.33 -2.59
CA GLN A 41 -42.06 -37.90 -3.85
C GLN A 41 -40.98 -36.83 -3.66
N LEU A 42 -40.76 -36.34 -2.43
CA LEU A 42 -39.73 -35.34 -2.15
C LEU A 42 -38.33 -35.98 -2.22
N LEU A 43 -37.64 -35.74 -3.33
CA LEU A 43 -36.29 -36.23 -3.58
C LEU A 43 -35.20 -35.22 -3.22
N ASN A 44 -35.53 -33.92 -3.28
CA ASN A 44 -34.60 -32.81 -3.08
C ASN A 44 -35.12 -31.84 -2.01
N ASP A 45 -34.28 -30.88 -1.66
CA ASP A 45 -34.61 -29.77 -0.78
C ASP A 45 -35.80 -28.96 -1.33
N GLU A 46 -36.74 -28.61 -0.44
CA GLU A 46 -37.95 -27.87 -0.77
C GLU A 46 -38.05 -26.58 0.04
N PHE A 47 -38.66 -25.56 -0.55
CA PHE A 47 -38.89 -24.28 0.10
C PHE A 47 -40.36 -24.02 0.32
N SER A 48 -40.71 -23.46 1.47
CA SER A 48 -42.04 -22.89 1.68
C SER A 48 -42.24 -21.62 0.84
N ASP A 49 -43.50 -21.19 0.70
CA ASP A 49 -43.78 -19.80 0.34
C ASP A 49 -43.17 -18.84 1.38
N GLU A 50 -42.92 -17.59 0.96
CA GLU A 50 -42.53 -16.52 1.90
C GLU A 50 -43.74 -16.15 2.76
N PHE A 51 -43.53 -16.03 4.08
CA PHE A 51 -44.57 -15.66 5.03
C PHE A 51 -44.10 -14.55 5.97
N GLU A 52 -45.04 -13.83 6.56
CA GLU A 52 -44.75 -12.67 7.39
C GLU A 52 -45.17 -12.91 8.85
N ILE A 53 -44.24 -12.72 9.79
CA ILE A 53 -44.50 -12.72 11.22
C ILE A 53 -43.81 -11.50 11.84
N GLY A 54 -44.58 -10.71 12.60
CA GLY A 54 -44.10 -9.50 13.27
C GLY A 54 -43.56 -8.43 12.33
N GLY A 55 -44.07 -8.36 11.11
CA GLY A 55 -43.61 -7.42 10.09
C GLY A 55 -42.38 -7.89 9.31
N TYR A 56 -41.83 -9.08 9.60
CA TYR A 56 -40.65 -9.61 8.92
C TYR A 56 -40.98 -10.83 8.08
N LYS A 57 -40.29 -10.98 6.94
CA LYS A 57 -40.43 -12.06 5.98
C LYS A 57 -39.50 -13.21 6.32
N TRP A 58 -40.10 -14.39 6.35
CA TRP A 58 -39.46 -15.64 6.69
C TRP A 58 -39.70 -16.68 5.59
N LYS A 59 -38.83 -17.68 5.55
CA LYS A 59 -38.95 -18.80 4.63
C LYS A 59 -38.37 -20.06 5.24
N ILE A 60 -39.05 -21.18 5.06
CA ILE A 60 -38.57 -22.49 5.52
C ILE A 60 -37.89 -23.20 4.35
N LEU A 61 -36.77 -23.86 4.65
CA LEU A 61 -36.11 -24.84 3.79
C LEU A 61 -36.18 -26.20 4.48
N LEU A 62 -36.76 -27.17 3.81
CA LEU A 62 -36.86 -28.57 4.25
C LEU A 62 -35.86 -29.41 3.47
N ASN A 63 -35.04 -30.17 4.21
CA ASN A 63 -34.15 -31.17 3.68
C ASN A 63 -34.68 -32.54 4.12
N PRO A 64 -35.49 -33.22 3.29
CA PRO A 64 -36.20 -34.45 3.68
C PRO A 64 -35.27 -35.66 3.83
N ASN A 65 -34.05 -35.59 3.29
CA ASN A 65 -33.03 -36.64 3.32
C ASN A 65 -31.77 -36.24 4.13
N GLY A 66 -31.89 -35.27 5.04
CA GLY A 66 -30.78 -34.84 5.90
C GLY A 66 -29.82 -33.84 5.24
N TYR A 67 -28.79 -33.43 5.98
CA TYR A 67 -27.78 -32.46 5.53
C TYR A 67 -26.62 -33.15 4.79
N ASP A 68 -25.94 -32.40 3.92
CA ASP A 68 -24.91 -32.81 2.96
C ASP A 68 -23.68 -33.47 3.63
N ASN A 69 -23.82 -34.74 4.02
CA ASN A 69 -22.78 -35.74 4.30
C ASN A 69 -23.49 -37.10 4.44
N LYS A 70 -22.99 -38.15 3.76
CA LYS A 70 -23.58 -39.51 3.63
C LYS A 70 -23.90 -40.29 4.93
N VAL A 71 -23.78 -39.67 6.10
CA VAL A 71 -23.97 -40.28 7.43
C VAL A 71 -25.37 -40.00 7.99
N ASP A 72 -26.11 -39.03 7.44
CA ASP A 72 -27.34 -38.47 8.06
C ASP A 72 -28.65 -38.64 7.26
N GLU A 73 -28.70 -39.56 6.28
CA GLU A 73 -29.87 -39.79 5.41
C GLU A 73 -31.16 -40.21 6.16
N ASP A 74 -31.03 -40.64 7.41
CA ASP A 74 -32.11 -41.13 8.26
C ASP A 74 -32.92 -40.01 8.95
N TYR A 75 -32.44 -38.77 8.95
CA TYR A 75 -33.09 -37.65 9.62
C TYR A 75 -33.62 -36.59 8.66
N ILE A 76 -34.68 -35.91 9.07
CA ILE A 76 -35.12 -34.67 8.44
C ILE A 76 -34.37 -33.50 9.07
N SER A 77 -33.91 -32.56 8.25
CA SER A 77 -33.39 -31.28 8.71
C SER A 77 -34.25 -30.13 8.17
N VAL A 78 -34.43 -29.10 8.98
CA VAL A 78 -35.24 -27.92 8.62
C VAL A 78 -34.51 -26.65 9.00
N TYR A 79 -34.55 -25.67 8.11
CA TYR A 79 -33.93 -24.37 8.28
C TYR A 79 -34.99 -23.28 8.18
N LEU A 80 -34.97 -22.35 9.13
CA LEU A 80 -35.75 -21.12 9.05
C LEU A 80 -34.82 -19.98 8.65
N LYS A 81 -35.16 -19.26 7.59
CA LYS A 81 -34.40 -18.10 7.09
C LYS A 81 -35.23 -16.82 7.22
N ASN A 82 -34.60 -15.75 7.67
CA ASN A 82 -35.16 -14.41 7.58
C ASN A 82 -34.68 -13.74 6.29
N ILE A 83 -35.61 -13.29 5.45
CA ILE A 83 -35.31 -12.75 4.11
C ILE A 83 -34.92 -11.27 4.16
N ASP A 84 -35.39 -10.54 5.16
CA ASP A 84 -35.19 -9.09 5.23
C ASP A 84 -33.76 -8.74 5.61
N VAL A 85 -33.20 -9.43 6.61
CA VAL A 85 -31.81 -9.22 7.05
C VAL A 85 -30.79 -9.60 5.97
N GLN A 86 -31.16 -10.47 5.01
CA GLN A 86 -30.32 -10.78 3.84
C GLN A 86 -30.23 -9.59 2.87
N LYS A 87 -31.32 -8.84 2.72
CA LYS A 87 -31.43 -7.70 1.79
C LYS A 87 -30.98 -6.38 2.40
N ASN A 88 -31.09 -6.24 3.72
CA ASN A 88 -30.76 -5.03 4.45
C ASN A 88 -29.74 -5.30 5.57
N SER A 89 -28.52 -4.79 5.39
CA SER A 89 -27.43 -4.97 6.36
C SER A 89 -27.64 -4.25 7.68
N SER A 90 -28.59 -3.33 7.78
CA SER A 90 -28.82 -2.57 9.00
C SER A 90 -29.99 -3.08 9.83
N THR A 91 -30.56 -4.23 9.50
CA THR A 91 -31.72 -4.80 10.21
C THR A 91 -31.26 -5.94 11.11
N HIS A 92 -31.61 -5.85 12.39
CA HIS A 92 -31.27 -6.84 13.41
C HIS A 92 -32.53 -7.29 14.14
N ILE A 93 -32.73 -8.61 14.26
CA ILE A 93 -33.94 -9.19 14.83
C ILE A 93 -33.53 -10.18 15.91
N TYR A 94 -34.09 -10.04 17.11
CA TYR A 94 -33.95 -11.05 18.15
C TYR A 94 -35.25 -11.84 18.25
N ALA A 95 -35.18 -13.15 17.98
CA ALA A 95 -36.36 -14.00 17.98
C ALA A 95 -36.07 -15.39 18.51
N ASN A 96 -37.05 -15.95 19.23
CA ASN A 96 -37.09 -17.36 19.59
C ASN A 96 -38.00 -18.09 18.60
N CYS A 97 -37.49 -19.17 18.05
CA CYS A 97 -38.19 -19.98 17.07
C CYS A 97 -38.37 -21.40 17.59
N LEU A 98 -39.55 -21.95 17.38
CA LEU A 98 -39.89 -23.33 17.72
C LEU A 98 -40.47 -24.02 16.48
N LEU A 99 -39.89 -25.17 16.16
CA LEU A 99 -40.32 -26.00 15.04
C LEU A 99 -41.13 -27.20 15.54
N ALA A 100 -42.22 -27.48 14.87
CA ALA A 100 -43.04 -28.65 15.07
C ALA A 100 -43.40 -29.31 13.72
N ILE A 101 -43.66 -30.60 13.75
CA ILE A 101 -44.20 -31.35 12.61
C ILE A 101 -45.40 -32.15 13.09
N ARG A 102 -46.50 -32.12 12.33
CA ARG A 102 -47.75 -32.76 12.76
C ARG A 102 -48.54 -33.38 11.64
N ASN A 103 -49.50 -34.22 12.05
CA ASN A 103 -50.50 -34.77 11.17
C ASN A 103 -51.37 -33.67 10.54
N TYR A 104 -51.71 -33.83 9.26
CA TYR A 104 -52.44 -32.83 8.49
C TYR A 104 -53.94 -32.78 8.82
N LYS A 105 -54.54 -33.87 9.32
CA LYS A 105 -55.98 -33.98 9.58
C LYS A 105 -56.38 -33.31 10.89
N ASP A 106 -55.56 -33.41 11.93
CA ASP A 106 -55.76 -32.74 13.22
C ASP A 106 -54.43 -32.58 14.00
N CYS A 107 -54.49 -31.82 15.08
CA CYS A 107 -53.34 -31.52 15.93
C CYS A 107 -53.15 -32.54 17.06
N SER A 108 -53.77 -33.73 17.01
CA SER A 108 -53.64 -34.72 18.10
C SER A 108 -52.36 -35.56 18.04
N CYS A 109 -51.64 -35.50 16.91
CA CYS A 109 -50.38 -36.19 16.67
C CYS A 109 -49.36 -35.20 16.10
N PHE A 110 -48.40 -34.78 16.93
CA PHE A 110 -47.32 -33.88 16.55
C PHE A 110 -46.02 -34.26 17.25
N PHE A 111 -44.92 -33.81 16.69
CA PHE A 111 -43.60 -33.83 17.30
C PHE A 111 -43.09 -32.39 17.42
N ILE A 112 -42.62 -32.04 18.62
CA ILE A 112 -41.93 -30.79 18.90
C ILE A 112 -40.51 -31.16 19.33
N ASN A 113 -39.54 -30.42 18.81
CA ASN A 113 -38.19 -30.45 19.38
C ASN A 113 -38.11 -29.44 20.53
N ASN A 114 -37.69 -29.88 21.72
CA ASN A 114 -37.51 -29.00 22.88
C ASN A 114 -36.36 -27.98 22.69
N ASP A 115 -35.60 -28.08 21.60
CA ASP A 115 -34.56 -27.14 21.20
C ASP A 115 -35.15 -25.85 20.60
N ILE A 116 -35.47 -24.91 21.49
CA ILE A 116 -35.89 -23.55 21.13
C ILE A 116 -34.67 -22.79 20.62
N LYS A 117 -34.75 -22.29 19.38
CA LYS A 117 -33.67 -21.49 18.79
C LYS A 117 -33.85 -20.01 19.11
N SER A 118 -33.12 -19.53 20.10
CA SER A 118 -32.95 -18.09 20.37
C SER A 118 -31.80 -17.56 19.54
N ASN A 119 -32.07 -16.63 18.61
CA ASN A 119 -31.03 -16.17 17.68
C ASN A 119 -31.12 -14.66 17.40
N HIS A 120 -29.96 -14.05 17.16
CA HIS A 120 -29.84 -12.69 16.62
C HIS A 120 -29.71 -12.81 15.10
N TYR A 121 -30.80 -12.54 14.38
CA TYR A 121 -30.81 -12.55 12.93
C TYR A 121 -30.28 -11.24 12.39
N ASN A 122 -29.23 -11.33 11.59
CA ASN A 122 -28.62 -10.20 10.87
C ASN A 122 -28.13 -10.68 9.49
N LYS A 123 -27.44 -9.81 8.74
CA LYS A 123 -26.97 -10.15 7.39
C LYS A 123 -26.07 -11.39 7.34
N TYR A 124 -25.22 -11.58 8.35
CA TYR A 124 -24.25 -12.67 8.42
C TYR A 124 -24.82 -13.93 9.06
N ASN A 125 -25.78 -13.77 9.98
CA ASN A 125 -26.51 -14.84 10.64
C ASN A 125 -28.00 -14.73 10.32
N ASN A 126 -28.41 -15.14 9.12
CA ASN A 126 -29.79 -14.93 8.64
C ASN A 126 -30.69 -16.16 8.77
N SER A 127 -30.22 -17.23 9.39
CA SER A 127 -30.96 -18.49 9.51
C SER A 127 -30.67 -19.23 10.80
N CYS A 128 -31.63 -20.02 11.26
CA CYS A 128 -31.42 -21.05 12.28
C CYS A 128 -31.81 -22.42 11.72
N ASN A 129 -31.26 -23.47 12.31
CA ASN A 129 -31.37 -24.83 11.82
C ASN A 129 -31.72 -25.83 12.93
N TRP A 130 -32.57 -26.78 12.58
CA TRP A 130 -32.78 -28.00 13.35
C TRP A 130 -32.18 -29.16 12.57
N ASP A 131 -30.87 -29.30 12.68
CA ASP A 131 -30.19 -30.50 12.19
C ASP A 131 -30.68 -31.70 13.00
N HIS A 132 -30.89 -32.83 12.33
CA HIS A 132 -31.39 -34.06 12.97
C HIS A 132 -32.73 -33.90 13.70
N PHE A 133 -33.63 -33.06 13.16
CA PHE A 133 -34.88 -32.70 13.83
C PHE A 133 -35.73 -33.91 14.25
N ILE A 134 -35.98 -34.83 13.31
CA ILE A 134 -36.68 -36.08 13.60
C ILE A 134 -36.20 -37.17 12.65
N LYS A 135 -36.10 -38.41 13.15
CA LYS A 135 -35.85 -39.57 12.31
C LYS A 135 -37.03 -39.81 11.37
N ARG A 136 -36.73 -40.20 10.13
CA ARG A 136 -37.74 -40.48 9.10
C ARG A 136 -38.68 -41.61 9.47
N GLU A 137 -38.17 -42.66 10.11
CA GLU A 137 -38.98 -43.81 10.57
C GLU A 137 -40.08 -43.38 11.54
N CYS A 138 -39.79 -42.46 12.46
CA CYS A 138 -40.71 -41.98 13.48
C CYS A 138 -41.92 -41.22 12.91
N LEU A 139 -41.84 -40.73 11.67
CA LEU A 139 -42.97 -40.04 11.02
C LEU A 139 -44.14 -40.98 10.71
N TYR A 140 -43.87 -42.28 10.56
CA TYR A 140 -44.84 -43.29 10.18
C TYR A 140 -45.33 -44.11 11.39
N GLU A 141 -44.73 -43.91 12.56
CA GLU A 141 -45.14 -44.56 13.81
C GLU A 141 -46.49 -44.01 14.28
N LYS A 142 -47.38 -44.91 14.71
CA LYS A 142 -48.68 -44.52 15.25
C LYS A 142 -48.56 -44.19 16.73
N THR A 143 -49.04 -43.03 17.13
CA THR A 143 -49.08 -42.61 18.53
C THR A 143 -50.13 -43.41 19.32
N GLU A 144 -49.81 -43.80 20.55
CA GLU A 144 -50.69 -44.63 21.40
C GLU A 144 -52.05 -43.96 21.68
N ASN A 145 -52.07 -42.63 21.76
CA ASN A 145 -53.26 -41.86 22.17
C ASN A 145 -54.24 -41.60 21.02
N SER A 146 -53.74 -41.29 19.82
CA SER A 146 -54.59 -40.96 18.66
C SER A 146 -54.71 -42.10 17.65
N ASN A 147 -53.83 -43.10 17.74
CA ASN A 147 -53.64 -44.16 16.75
C ASN A 147 -53.35 -43.65 15.33
N ARG A 148 -52.75 -42.46 15.23
CA ARG A 148 -52.33 -41.80 13.99
C ARG A 148 -50.82 -41.61 13.94
N SER A 149 -50.28 -41.57 12.73
CA SER A 149 -48.89 -41.21 12.42
C SER A 149 -48.78 -39.75 12.01
N ILE A 150 -47.56 -39.19 12.04
CA ILE A 150 -47.32 -37.80 11.62
C ILE A 150 -47.61 -37.63 10.12
N ILE A 151 -47.24 -38.62 9.29
CA ILE A 151 -47.61 -38.67 7.87
C ILE A 151 -48.82 -39.59 7.72
N GLU A 152 -49.89 -39.09 7.10
CA GLU A 152 -51.01 -39.88 6.60
C GLU A 152 -51.42 -39.37 5.21
N ASP A 153 -51.92 -40.25 4.36
CA ASP A 153 -52.36 -39.92 2.99
C ASP A 153 -51.30 -39.16 2.16
N ASP A 154 -50.02 -39.43 2.44
CA ASP A 154 -48.86 -38.76 1.83
C ASP A 154 -48.81 -37.23 2.05
N GLU A 155 -49.43 -36.76 3.13
CA GLU A 155 -49.47 -35.35 3.55
C GLU A 155 -48.96 -35.18 4.98
N VAL A 156 -48.30 -34.05 5.24
CA VAL A 156 -47.80 -33.64 6.56
C VAL A 156 -47.83 -32.11 6.68
N VAL A 157 -47.81 -31.58 7.90
CA VAL A 157 -47.70 -30.14 8.13
C VAL A 157 -46.45 -29.85 8.95
N ILE A 158 -45.62 -28.93 8.43
CA ILE A 158 -44.53 -28.33 9.18
C ILE A 158 -45.02 -27.00 9.74
N ASP A 159 -44.85 -26.85 11.04
CA ASP A 159 -45.37 -25.75 11.83
C ASP A 159 -44.20 -24.99 12.45
N ILE A 160 -44.20 -23.65 12.32
CA ILE A 160 -43.20 -22.82 12.96
C ILE A 160 -43.87 -21.72 13.79
N TYR A 161 -43.46 -21.66 15.05
CA TYR A 161 -43.82 -20.58 15.95
C TYR A 161 -42.61 -19.65 16.10
N ILE A 162 -42.83 -18.36 15.86
CA ILE A 162 -41.79 -17.33 15.98
C ILE A 162 -42.27 -16.27 16.96
N ARG A 163 -41.47 -16.01 18.00
CA ARG A 163 -41.66 -14.91 18.92
C ARG A 163 -40.51 -13.92 18.75
N ILE A 164 -40.85 -12.70 18.35
CA ILE A 164 -39.93 -11.60 18.12
C ILE A 164 -39.98 -10.68 19.32
N TYR A 165 -38.80 -10.37 19.85
CA TYR A 165 -38.66 -9.48 21.00
C TYR A 165 -38.27 -8.09 20.55
N LYS A 166 -38.62 -7.11 21.39
CA LYS A 166 -38.18 -5.74 21.20
C LYS A 166 -36.68 -5.66 21.43
N TYR A 167 -35.99 -5.14 20.43
CA TYR A 167 -34.54 -4.95 20.47
C TYR A 167 -34.20 -3.77 21.38
N ASN A 168 -33.72 -4.06 22.59
CA ASN A 168 -33.30 -3.05 23.54
C ASN A 168 -31.77 -2.95 23.62
N LYS A 169 -31.27 -1.98 24.39
CA LYS A 169 -29.83 -1.72 24.53
C LYS A 169 -29.04 -2.95 25.00
N VAL A 170 -29.63 -3.80 25.84
CA VAL A 170 -28.99 -5.02 26.36
C VAL A 170 -28.77 -6.03 25.24
N GLN A 171 -29.79 -6.34 24.42
CA GLN A 171 -29.61 -7.25 23.28
C GLN A 171 -28.60 -6.69 22.27
N TYR A 172 -28.65 -5.39 22.05
CA TYR A 172 -27.73 -4.71 21.15
C TYR A 172 -26.27 -4.80 21.61
N ILE A 173 -25.98 -4.50 22.88
CA ILE A 173 -24.63 -4.64 23.43
C ILE A 173 -24.18 -6.11 23.39
N HIS A 174 -25.05 -7.05 23.76
CA HIS A 174 -24.74 -8.47 23.73
C HIS A 174 -24.43 -8.99 22.31
N GLU A 175 -25.17 -8.53 21.29
CA GLU A 175 -24.84 -8.85 19.90
C GLU A 175 -23.47 -8.31 19.52
N LEU A 176 -23.15 -7.06 19.88
CA LEU A 176 -21.83 -6.48 19.61
C LEU A 176 -20.69 -7.25 20.32
N GLU A 177 -20.84 -7.61 21.59
CA GLU A 177 -19.86 -8.44 22.32
C GLU A 177 -19.62 -9.79 21.62
N SER A 178 -20.70 -10.40 21.11
CA SER A 178 -20.63 -11.71 20.46
C SER A 178 -19.85 -11.70 19.14
N LEU A 179 -19.71 -10.53 18.49
CA LEU A 179 -18.93 -10.39 17.26
C LEU A 179 -17.41 -10.47 17.49
N THR A 180 -16.91 -9.96 18.63
CA THR A 180 -15.47 -9.76 18.84
C THR A 180 -14.81 -10.84 19.69
N ILE A 181 -15.51 -11.34 20.72
CA ILE A 181 -14.84 -12.15 21.74
C ILE A 181 -14.93 -13.64 21.40
N ASN A 182 -13.84 -14.17 20.84
CA ASN A 182 -13.59 -15.61 20.84
C ASN A 182 -13.34 -16.10 22.27
N LYS A 183 -13.78 -17.33 22.61
CA LYS A 183 -13.60 -17.92 23.96
C LYS A 183 -12.16 -17.84 24.49
N ASN A 184 -11.16 -17.86 23.62
CA ASN A 184 -9.73 -17.82 23.99
C ASN A 184 -9.21 -16.42 24.33
N GLU A 185 -9.92 -15.34 23.94
CA GLU A 185 -9.47 -13.95 24.17
C GLU A 185 -9.97 -13.35 25.49
N TYR A 186 -10.86 -14.05 26.22
CA TYR A 186 -11.42 -13.56 27.49
C TYR A 186 -10.36 -13.39 28.57
N ASP A 187 -9.37 -14.28 28.63
CA ASP A 187 -8.33 -14.24 29.67
C ASP A 187 -7.39 -13.03 29.51
N LEU A 188 -7.30 -12.50 28.28
CA LEU A 188 -6.47 -11.33 27.92
C LEU A 188 -7.21 -10.00 28.13
N LEU A 189 -8.53 -10.03 28.25
CA LEU A 189 -9.33 -8.83 28.35
C LEU A 189 -9.06 -8.11 29.68
N HIS A 190 -8.62 -6.86 29.59
CA HIS A 190 -8.40 -6.00 30.75
C HIS A 190 -9.66 -5.23 31.13
N ASP A 191 -10.28 -4.58 30.16
CA ASP A 191 -11.51 -3.80 30.33
C ASP A 191 -12.25 -3.72 28.99
N ASN A 192 -13.56 -3.51 29.04
CA ASN A 192 -14.36 -3.19 27.86
C ASN A 192 -15.52 -2.27 28.24
N ASN A 193 -15.95 -1.42 27.30
CA ASN A 193 -17.17 -0.66 27.48
C ASN A 193 -17.71 -0.14 26.14
N TYR A 194 -18.98 0.23 26.14
CA TYR A 194 -19.66 0.82 24.99
C TYR A 194 -20.03 2.28 25.24
N TYR A 195 -19.60 3.16 24.33
CA TYR A 195 -19.90 4.58 24.35
C TYR A 195 -20.83 4.98 23.21
N GLU A 196 -21.75 5.92 23.48
CA GLU A 196 -22.71 6.47 22.53
C GLU A 196 -22.62 7.98 22.48
N TRP A 197 -22.63 8.50 21.25
CA TRP A 197 -22.66 9.91 20.94
C TRP A 197 -23.86 10.22 20.05
N GLN A 198 -24.79 11.01 20.59
CA GLN A 198 -25.99 11.43 19.87
C GLN A 198 -25.68 12.58 18.91
N ILE A 199 -26.10 12.43 17.65
CA ILE A 199 -26.03 13.47 16.64
C ILE A 199 -27.44 14.01 16.42
N GLU A 200 -27.66 15.25 16.84
CA GLU A 200 -28.97 15.92 16.77
C GLU A 200 -29.27 16.57 15.41
N ASP A 201 -28.23 16.83 14.61
CA ASP A 201 -28.33 17.46 13.29
C ASP A 201 -27.21 16.94 12.39
N TRP A 202 -27.52 15.96 11.56
CA TRP A 202 -26.58 15.34 10.62
C TRP A 202 -26.25 16.25 9.42
N ASN A 203 -27.25 16.92 8.86
CA ASN A 203 -27.10 17.74 7.67
C ASN A 203 -26.23 18.98 7.90
N ASN A 204 -26.18 19.49 9.13
CA ASN A 204 -25.31 20.61 9.52
C ASN A 204 -24.02 20.17 10.22
N LEU A 205 -23.56 18.93 10.01
CA LEU A 205 -22.24 18.52 10.47
C LEU A 205 -21.17 19.34 9.72
N GLU A 206 -20.37 20.10 10.48
CA GLU A 206 -19.12 20.66 9.97
C GLU A 206 -18.21 19.52 9.46
N ASN A 207 -17.33 19.80 8.50
CA ASN A 207 -16.52 18.80 7.80
C ASN A 207 -15.72 17.86 8.74
N GLU A 208 -15.45 18.28 9.98
CA GLU A 208 -14.86 17.46 11.04
C GLU A 208 -15.60 17.71 12.36
N LYS A 209 -16.28 16.69 12.91
CA LYS A 209 -16.90 16.75 14.24
C LYS A 209 -16.40 15.64 15.13
N SER A 210 -16.14 15.95 16.40
CA SER A 210 -15.74 14.97 17.39
C SER A 210 -16.71 14.92 18.58
N SER A 211 -16.81 13.76 19.22
CA SER A 211 -17.49 13.61 20.50
C SER A 211 -16.74 14.31 21.63
N ASP A 212 -17.40 14.42 22.78
CA ASP A 212 -16.71 14.68 24.04
C ASP A 212 -15.72 13.54 24.36
N GLU A 213 -14.76 13.83 25.26
CA GLU A 213 -13.83 12.83 25.76
C GLU A 213 -14.54 11.85 26.69
N PHE A 214 -14.27 10.56 26.50
CA PHE A 214 -14.80 9.50 27.36
C PHE A 214 -13.69 8.52 27.76
N LEU A 215 -13.90 7.82 28.87
CA LEU A 215 -12.93 6.91 29.48
C LEU A 215 -13.36 5.45 29.36
N ILE A 216 -12.45 4.60 28.89
CA ILE A 216 -12.58 3.13 28.88
C ILE A 216 -11.20 2.56 29.21
N GLY A 217 -11.08 1.66 30.21
CA GLY A 217 -9.81 1.08 30.67
C GLY A 217 -8.76 2.13 31.05
N ASN A 218 -9.16 3.16 31.79
CA ASN A 218 -8.37 4.34 32.14
C ASN A 218 -7.80 5.15 30.96
N SER A 219 -8.11 4.77 29.72
CA SER A 219 -7.70 5.48 28.51
C SER A 219 -8.79 6.45 28.06
N LYS A 220 -8.39 7.62 27.55
CA LYS A 220 -9.25 8.67 27.00
C LYS A 220 -9.42 8.50 25.50
N TRP A 221 -10.67 8.62 25.07
CA TRP A 221 -11.08 8.38 23.69
C TRP A 221 -11.95 9.50 23.16
N LYS A 222 -11.96 9.67 21.83
CA LYS A 222 -12.94 10.46 21.07
C LYS A 222 -13.41 9.69 19.84
N LEU A 223 -14.67 9.92 19.48
CA LEU A 223 -15.23 9.54 18.19
C LEU A 223 -15.09 10.72 17.24
N CYS A 224 -14.52 10.49 16.06
CA CYS A 224 -14.32 11.51 15.03
C CYS A 224 -15.10 11.11 13.77
N LEU A 225 -16.04 11.94 13.38
CA LEU A 225 -16.90 11.75 12.22
C LEU A 225 -16.59 12.82 11.17
N TYR A 226 -16.41 12.38 9.93
CA TYR A 226 -16.23 13.27 8.78
C TYR A 226 -17.30 12.94 7.75
N SER A 227 -18.19 13.89 7.49
CA SER A 227 -19.12 13.82 6.37
C SER A 227 -18.39 14.41 5.16
N ASP A 228 -17.72 13.56 4.37
CA ASP A 228 -17.06 13.96 3.13
C ASP A 228 -18.13 14.41 2.11
N ASN A 229 -18.57 15.67 2.23
CA ASN A 229 -19.45 16.31 1.27
C ASN A 229 -18.70 16.74 -0.01
N GLU A 230 -17.37 16.58 -0.07
CA GLU A 230 -16.52 17.00 -1.19
C GLU A 230 -15.95 15.84 -2.04
N ASP A 231 -15.86 14.60 -1.51
CA ASP A 231 -15.44 13.45 -2.33
C ASP A 231 -16.61 13.03 -3.25
N LYS A 232 -16.35 12.97 -4.57
CA LYS A 232 -17.31 12.58 -5.65
C LYS A 232 -18.01 11.21 -5.43
N ASN A 233 -17.64 10.47 -4.39
CA ASN A 233 -18.10 9.12 -4.09
C ASN A 233 -19.14 9.03 -2.95
N GLY A 234 -19.36 10.08 -2.14
CA GLY A 234 -20.47 10.19 -1.17
C GLY A 234 -20.47 9.17 -0.03
N PHE A 235 -19.43 9.14 0.80
CA PHE A 235 -19.32 8.28 1.99
C PHE A 235 -19.20 9.11 3.28
N ALA A 236 -19.58 8.50 4.41
CA ALA A 236 -19.25 8.98 5.73
C ALA A 236 -18.01 8.24 6.25
N SER A 237 -17.07 8.99 6.79
CA SER A 237 -15.82 8.49 7.37
C SER A 237 -15.92 8.50 8.89
N PHE A 238 -15.49 7.44 9.54
CA PHE A 238 -15.65 7.31 10.98
C PHE A 238 -14.41 6.70 11.64
N TYR A 239 -13.93 7.36 12.69
CA TYR A 239 -12.70 7.03 13.38
C TYR A 239 -12.83 7.10 14.91
N LEU A 240 -12.05 6.26 15.57
CA LEU A 240 -11.76 6.26 16.99
C LEU A 240 -10.36 6.85 17.21
N LYS A 241 -10.28 7.85 18.09
CA LYS A 241 -9.02 8.49 18.48
C LYS A 241 -8.70 8.19 19.93
N ASN A 242 -7.50 7.69 20.20
CA ASN A 242 -6.96 7.61 21.55
C ASN A 242 -6.21 8.91 21.90
N MET A 243 -6.55 9.53 23.01
CA MET A 243 -6.04 10.85 23.41
C MET A 243 -4.79 10.76 24.31
N ASP A 244 -4.51 9.61 24.92
CA ASP A 244 -3.33 9.44 25.81
C ASP A 244 -2.05 9.14 25.01
N SER A 245 -2.22 8.73 23.76
CA SER A 245 -1.15 8.42 22.82
C SER A 245 -0.13 9.54 22.61
N ASP A 246 -0.37 10.80 23.03
CA ASP A 246 0.66 11.85 23.01
C ASP A 246 1.87 11.55 23.93
N ASN A 247 1.66 10.73 24.96
CA ASN A 247 2.70 10.29 25.88
C ASN A 247 3.52 9.13 25.28
N THR A 248 4.85 9.21 25.34
CA THR A 248 5.77 8.17 24.83
C THR A 248 5.69 6.85 25.57
N LEU A 249 5.03 6.82 26.73
CA LEU A 249 4.84 5.64 27.57
C LEU A 249 3.46 4.99 27.37
N SER A 250 2.53 5.64 26.67
CA SER A 250 1.15 5.18 26.55
C SER A 250 1.00 4.29 25.32
N HIS A 251 0.88 2.99 25.56
CA HIS A 251 0.65 1.93 24.58
C HIS A 251 -0.63 1.18 24.93
N VAL A 252 -1.61 1.18 24.01
CA VAL A 252 -2.93 0.55 24.24
C VAL A 252 -3.17 -0.50 23.17
N CYS A 253 -3.30 -1.77 23.58
CA CYS A 253 -3.74 -2.86 22.73
C CYS A 253 -5.27 -2.93 22.80
N ALA A 254 -5.96 -2.68 21.70
CA ALA A 254 -7.41 -2.65 21.68
C ALA A 254 -8.01 -3.22 20.40
N LYS A 255 -9.22 -3.79 20.52
CA LYS A 255 -10.14 -3.95 19.39
C LYS A 255 -11.30 -3.00 19.58
N CYS A 256 -11.94 -2.58 18.49
CA CYS A 256 -13.16 -1.82 18.58
C CYS A 256 -14.20 -2.22 17.52
N ILE A 257 -15.47 -2.06 17.89
CA ILE A 257 -16.57 -2.03 16.95
C ILE A 257 -17.08 -0.61 16.86
N LEU A 258 -16.96 -0.01 15.67
CA LEU A 258 -17.58 1.27 15.37
C LEU A 258 -18.99 1.04 14.84
N VAL A 259 -19.95 1.81 15.36
CA VAL A 259 -21.37 1.64 15.06
C VAL A 259 -22.04 2.98 14.73
N ILE A 260 -22.94 2.96 13.76
CA ILE A 260 -23.96 3.99 13.56
C ILE A 260 -25.32 3.31 13.71
N ARG A 261 -26.22 3.86 14.52
CA ARG A 261 -27.55 3.32 14.76
C ARG A 261 -28.63 4.38 14.68
N ASN A 262 -29.87 3.95 14.45
CA ASN A 262 -31.03 4.82 14.56
C ASN A 262 -31.12 5.43 15.98
N TYR A 263 -31.60 6.68 16.07
CA TYR A 263 -31.69 7.41 17.34
C TYR A 263 -32.67 6.81 18.34
N GLU A 264 -33.80 6.28 17.87
CA GLU A 264 -34.92 5.80 18.68
C GLU A 264 -34.94 4.26 18.82
N ASP A 265 -34.15 3.56 18.02
CA ASP A 265 -34.28 2.11 17.80
C ASP A 265 -32.91 1.41 17.77
N TYR A 266 -32.74 0.37 18.61
CA TYR A 266 -31.53 -0.45 18.66
C TYR A 266 -31.53 -1.60 17.65
N SER A 267 -32.66 -1.92 17.00
CA SER A 267 -32.76 -2.94 15.96
C SER A 267 -32.24 -2.48 14.59
N CYS A 268 -31.93 -1.19 14.46
CA CYS A 268 -31.46 -0.59 13.21
C CYS A 268 -30.07 0.02 13.36
N PHE A 269 -29.03 -0.73 13.02
CA PHE A 269 -27.65 -0.25 13.12
C PHE A 269 -26.73 -0.85 12.07
N TYR A 270 -25.60 -0.19 11.81
CA TYR A 270 -24.53 -0.67 10.96
C TYR A 270 -23.21 -0.61 11.74
N SER A 271 -22.50 -1.73 11.78
CA SER A 271 -21.25 -1.86 12.51
C SER A 271 -20.10 -2.36 11.64
N LYS A 272 -18.88 -1.99 12.01
CA LYS A 272 -17.65 -2.64 11.55
C LYS A 272 -16.73 -2.90 12.73
N GLU A 273 -16.20 -4.11 12.78
CA GLU A 273 -15.21 -4.55 13.74
C GLU A 273 -13.80 -4.30 13.20
N SER A 274 -12.88 -3.95 14.09
CA SER A 274 -11.45 -3.85 13.80
C SER A 274 -10.71 -5.16 14.08
N GLU A 275 -9.55 -5.34 13.43
CA GLU A 275 -8.52 -6.24 13.97
C GLU A 275 -7.95 -5.66 15.29
N ILE A 276 -6.97 -6.34 15.90
CA ILE A 276 -6.21 -5.76 17.02
C ILE A 276 -5.47 -4.51 16.54
N ILE A 277 -5.64 -3.42 17.27
CA ILE A 277 -5.06 -2.10 17.04
C ILE A 277 -4.11 -1.78 18.19
N TYR A 278 -2.95 -1.22 17.84
CA TYR A 278 -1.99 -0.70 18.81
C TYR A 278 -2.00 0.82 18.74
N PHE A 279 -2.59 1.46 19.76
CA PHE A 279 -2.57 2.91 19.90
C PHE A 279 -1.33 3.35 20.66
N ASN A 280 -0.57 4.26 20.07
CA ASN A 280 0.65 4.82 20.64
C ASN A 280 0.95 6.18 19.99
N LYS A 281 2.05 6.82 20.37
CA LYS A 281 2.47 8.12 19.84
C LYS A 281 2.54 8.25 18.32
N TYR A 282 2.74 7.15 17.61
CA TYR A 282 2.80 7.12 16.15
C TYR A 282 1.47 6.73 15.51
N ASN A 283 0.57 6.09 16.25
CA ASN A 283 -0.72 5.61 15.76
C ASN A 283 -1.86 5.99 16.74
N LYS A 284 -2.49 7.14 16.53
CA LYS A 284 -3.47 7.71 17.47
C LYS A 284 -4.92 7.54 17.03
N LEU A 285 -5.13 7.22 15.75
CA LEU A 285 -6.42 7.28 15.09
C LEU A 285 -6.61 5.99 14.30
N TYR A 286 -7.74 5.32 14.50
CA TYR A 286 -8.12 4.14 13.74
C TYR A 286 -9.55 4.28 13.25
N GLY A 287 -9.82 3.85 12.03
CA GLY A 287 -11.17 3.89 11.47
C GLY A 287 -11.18 3.67 9.98
N TRP A 288 -12.32 3.99 9.36
CA TRP A 288 -12.52 3.78 7.94
C TRP A 288 -12.86 5.09 7.24
N LYS A 289 -12.03 5.45 6.26
CA LYS A 289 -12.32 6.55 5.33
C LYS A 289 -13.62 6.29 4.55
N HIS A 290 -13.97 5.04 4.27
CA HIS A 290 -15.22 4.70 3.60
C HIS A 290 -16.04 3.80 4.51
N PHE A 291 -16.50 4.34 5.64
CA PHE A 291 -17.22 3.57 6.64
C PHE A 291 -18.56 3.08 6.08
N ILE A 292 -19.42 4.00 5.62
CA ILE A 292 -20.71 3.71 5.00
C ILE A 292 -21.04 4.72 3.91
N LYS A 293 -21.78 4.31 2.86
CA LYS A 293 -22.23 5.24 1.81
C LYS A 293 -23.32 6.15 2.36
N ASN A 294 -23.28 7.43 2.01
CA ASN A 294 -24.24 8.42 2.47
C ASN A 294 -25.68 8.04 2.10
N LYS A 295 -25.89 7.47 0.90
CA LYS A 295 -27.22 7.00 0.47
C LYS A 295 -27.80 5.89 1.35
N ASP A 296 -26.95 5.04 1.94
CA ASP A 296 -27.39 3.88 2.72
C ASP A 296 -27.79 4.31 4.15
N LEU A 297 -27.29 5.45 4.63
CA LEU A 297 -27.67 6.03 5.92
C LEU A 297 -29.15 6.43 6.00
N PHE A 298 -29.71 6.90 4.88
CA PHE A 298 -31.10 7.37 4.78
C PHE A 298 -32.05 6.31 4.23
N LYS A 299 -31.55 5.10 3.93
CA LYS A 299 -32.38 4.03 3.39
C LYS A 299 -33.29 3.51 4.50
N ASN A 300 -34.61 3.66 4.32
CA ASN A 300 -35.58 3.09 5.23
C ASN A 300 -35.58 1.57 5.14
N ASN A 301 -35.72 0.92 6.28
CA ASN A 301 -36.12 -0.46 6.37
C ASN A 301 -37.60 -0.56 5.95
N ASP A 302 -37.89 -1.43 4.98
CA ASP A 302 -39.22 -1.62 4.43
C ASP A 302 -40.27 -2.00 5.50
N ASN A 303 -39.84 -2.64 6.60
CA ASN A 303 -40.73 -3.17 7.62
C ASN A 303 -40.92 -2.23 8.82
N THR A 304 -39.83 -1.63 9.32
CA THR A 304 -39.88 -0.75 10.50
C THR A 304 -40.02 0.73 10.13
N ASN A 305 -39.86 1.06 8.84
CA ASN A 305 -39.76 2.43 8.32
C ASN A 305 -38.69 3.27 9.07
N ASN A 306 -37.68 2.60 9.63
CA ASN A 306 -36.54 3.22 10.28
C ASN A 306 -35.32 3.17 9.36
N SER A 307 -34.54 4.23 9.36
CA SER A 307 -33.24 4.38 8.70
C SER A 307 -32.17 4.65 9.75
N LEU A 308 -30.89 4.52 9.41
CA LEU A 308 -29.80 4.86 10.36
C LEU A 308 -29.86 6.33 10.77
N ILE A 309 -30.23 7.21 9.84
CA ILE A 309 -30.53 8.62 10.09
C ILE A 309 -32.00 8.88 9.87
N LYS A 310 -32.71 9.26 10.92
CA LYS A 310 -34.14 9.59 10.89
C LYS A 310 -34.35 10.96 11.53
N ASN A 311 -35.16 11.80 10.91
CA ASN A 311 -35.40 13.19 11.35
C ASN A 311 -34.09 13.98 11.55
N ASN A 312 -33.08 13.72 10.71
CA ASN A 312 -31.75 14.34 10.80
C ASN A 312 -30.95 13.97 12.07
N LYS A 313 -31.39 12.93 12.79
CA LYS A 313 -30.75 12.43 14.02
C LYS A 313 -30.24 11.01 13.86
N THR A 314 -29.17 10.70 14.57
CA THR A 314 -28.59 9.35 14.64
C THR A 314 -27.77 9.21 15.92
N VAL A 315 -27.29 8.00 16.22
CA VAL A 315 -26.32 7.76 17.27
C VAL A 315 -25.12 7.06 16.68
N VAL A 316 -23.94 7.60 16.98
CA VAL A 316 -22.66 7.02 16.63
C VAL A 316 -22.06 6.45 17.91
N GLY A 317 -21.43 5.28 17.85
CA GLY A 317 -20.86 4.66 19.05
C GLY A 317 -19.61 3.85 18.75
N ALA A 318 -18.90 3.51 19.82
CA ALA A 318 -17.80 2.57 19.79
C ALA A 318 -17.89 1.62 20.97
N TYR A 319 -17.79 0.32 20.68
CA TYR A 319 -17.44 -0.67 21.68
C TYR A 319 -15.93 -0.84 21.64
N ILE A 320 -15.25 -0.59 22.75
CA ILE A 320 -13.80 -0.74 22.85
C ILE A 320 -13.49 -1.88 23.82
N PHE A 321 -12.65 -2.82 23.37
CA PHE A 321 -12.08 -3.91 24.16
C PHE A 321 -10.59 -3.62 24.33
N ILE A 322 -10.12 -3.53 25.57
CA ILE A 322 -8.72 -3.28 25.90
C ILE A 322 -8.11 -4.58 26.41
N TYR A 323 -7.00 -4.97 25.82
CA TYR A 323 -6.31 -6.22 26.12
C TYR A 323 -4.99 -5.96 26.84
N LYS A 324 -4.57 -6.92 27.67
CA LYS A 324 -3.21 -6.97 28.20
C LYS A 324 -2.23 -7.38 27.10
N TYR A 325 -1.00 -6.90 27.17
CA TYR A 325 0.06 -7.36 26.28
C TYR A 325 0.62 -8.71 26.75
N GLU A 326 0.65 -9.68 25.85
CA GLU A 326 1.56 -10.82 25.93
C GLU A 326 2.67 -10.67 24.89
N GLU A 327 3.59 -11.64 24.87
CA GLU A 327 4.77 -11.62 24.00
C GLU A 327 4.39 -11.48 22.52
N GLU A 328 3.31 -12.14 22.09
CA GLU A 328 2.83 -12.05 20.71
C GLU A 328 2.37 -10.62 20.38
N GLN A 329 1.50 -10.01 21.19
CA GLN A 329 0.99 -8.67 20.91
C GLN A 329 2.09 -7.62 21.00
N TYR A 330 3.01 -7.76 21.96
CA TYR A 330 4.16 -6.86 22.10
C TYR A 330 5.06 -6.93 20.87
N ASN A 331 5.43 -8.14 20.42
CA ASN A 331 6.27 -8.32 19.23
C ASN A 331 5.57 -7.84 17.94
N GLU A 332 4.27 -8.08 17.81
CA GLU A 332 3.49 -7.60 16.65
C GLU A 332 3.37 -6.07 16.61
N GLU A 333 3.23 -5.40 17.75
CA GLU A 333 3.30 -3.93 17.80
C GLU A 333 4.65 -3.43 17.29
N LEU A 334 5.77 -3.99 17.78
CA LEU A 334 7.11 -3.60 17.34
C LEU A 334 7.28 -3.78 15.83
N LYS A 335 6.85 -4.92 15.28
CA LYS A 335 6.90 -5.17 13.83
C LYS A 335 6.11 -4.12 13.04
N ARG A 336 4.89 -3.78 13.50
CA ARG A 336 4.00 -2.81 12.83
C ARG A 336 4.51 -1.37 12.88
N LEU A 337 5.38 -1.04 13.84
CA LEU A 337 6.05 0.26 13.92
C LEU A 337 7.10 0.44 12.79
N ILE A 338 7.64 -0.65 12.26
CA ILE A 338 8.43 -0.65 11.01
C ILE A 338 7.50 -0.82 9.83
N LYS A 339 6.92 0.29 9.36
CA LYS A 339 6.20 0.33 8.08
C LYS A 339 7.20 0.33 6.93
N ASP A 340 7.23 -0.75 6.16
CA ASP A 340 8.13 -0.84 5.03
C ASP A 340 7.62 -1.76 3.93
N GLU A 341 7.44 -1.20 2.75
CA GLU A 341 7.04 -1.91 1.54
C GLU A 341 8.06 -1.73 0.40
N LYS A 342 9.13 -0.94 0.60
CA LYS A 342 10.01 -0.54 -0.51
C LYS A 342 11.04 -1.62 -0.83
N TYR A 343 11.63 -2.24 0.18
CA TYR A 343 12.73 -3.19 0.00
C TYR A 343 12.41 -4.55 0.59
N GLU A 344 12.93 -5.61 -0.05
CA GLU A 344 12.79 -6.97 0.41
C GLU A 344 13.57 -7.18 1.73
N ILE A 345 12.89 -7.78 2.70
CA ILE A 345 13.48 -8.12 3.99
C ILE A 345 14.48 -9.26 3.79
N ASP A 346 15.70 -9.09 4.29
CA ASP A 346 16.70 -10.16 4.34
C ASP A 346 16.53 -10.99 5.62
N LYS A 347 16.70 -10.34 6.77
CA LYS A 347 16.54 -10.94 8.10
C LYS A 347 15.92 -9.95 9.08
N GLU A 348 15.26 -10.48 10.10
CA GLU A 348 14.78 -9.68 11.23
C GLU A 348 14.84 -10.48 12.52
N GLY A 349 14.90 -9.79 13.65
CA GLY A 349 14.87 -10.41 14.96
C GLY A 349 14.65 -9.40 16.08
N TYR A 350 14.07 -9.88 17.17
CA TYR A 350 13.94 -9.16 18.43
C TYR A 350 14.84 -9.80 19.48
N PHE A 351 15.62 -8.98 20.18
CA PHE A 351 16.54 -9.40 21.22
C PHE A 351 16.33 -8.54 22.44
N GLU A 352 16.36 -9.14 23.62
CA GLU A 352 16.21 -8.41 24.87
C GLU A 352 17.13 -8.92 25.96
N TRP A 353 17.45 -8.02 26.88
CA TRP A 353 18.35 -8.28 27.99
C TRP A 353 17.85 -7.61 29.25
N GLU A 354 17.85 -8.37 30.34
CA GLU A 354 17.57 -7.86 31.67
C GLU A 354 18.77 -7.06 32.20
N ILE A 355 18.50 -5.86 32.69
CA ILE A 355 19.45 -5.03 33.41
C ILE A 355 19.09 -5.11 34.89
N ASN A 356 19.93 -5.81 35.64
CA ASN A 356 19.88 -5.86 37.08
C ASN A 356 20.64 -4.66 37.68
N GLU A 357 20.12 -4.15 38.78
CA GLU A 357 20.72 -3.02 39.51
C GLU A 357 20.89 -1.73 38.67
N TRP A 358 19.88 -1.34 37.89
CA TRP A 358 19.91 -0.18 36.97
C TRP A 358 20.62 1.07 37.52
N ASN A 359 20.32 1.45 38.76
CA ASN A 359 20.89 2.64 39.42
C ASN A 359 22.41 2.59 39.65
N LYS A 360 23.04 1.42 39.56
CA LYS A 360 24.50 1.25 39.70
C LYS A 360 25.22 1.20 38.35
N LEU A 361 24.50 1.16 37.24
CA LEU A 361 25.07 1.00 35.92
C LEU A 361 25.93 2.22 35.54
N LEU A 362 27.21 2.00 35.28
CA LEU A 362 28.12 3.04 34.77
C LEU A 362 28.08 3.08 33.24
N ASN A 363 28.61 4.18 32.67
CA ASN A 363 28.79 4.27 31.22
C ASN A 363 29.71 3.15 30.73
N ASP A 364 29.40 2.60 29.56
CA ASP A 364 30.08 1.49 28.90
C ASP A 364 30.08 0.14 29.66
N GLU A 365 29.35 0.00 30.78
CA GLU A 365 29.21 -1.31 31.45
C GLU A 365 28.21 -2.23 30.75
N PHE A 366 27.17 -1.67 30.14
CA PHE A 366 26.20 -2.45 29.38
C PHE A 366 26.61 -2.54 27.91
N ASN A 367 27.14 -3.70 27.52
CA ASN A 367 27.48 -4.05 26.15
C ASN A 367 26.98 -5.46 25.84
N LYS A 368 26.13 -5.60 24.82
CA LYS A 368 25.61 -6.90 24.37
C LYS A 368 25.85 -7.09 22.89
N GLU A 369 26.48 -8.20 22.55
CA GLU A 369 26.69 -8.62 21.17
C GLU A 369 25.65 -9.66 20.79
N PHE A 370 25.13 -9.56 19.57
CA PHE A 370 24.13 -10.49 19.03
C PHE A 370 24.25 -10.59 17.51
N ASN A 371 23.64 -11.62 16.92
CA ASN A 371 23.76 -11.90 15.50
C ASN A 371 22.40 -11.92 14.82
N ILE A 372 22.35 -11.42 13.60
CA ILE A 372 21.22 -11.52 12.68
C ILE A 372 21.74 -11.96 11.32
N GLY A 373 21.38 -13.18 10.93
CA GLY A 373 22.04 -13.83 9.80
C GLY A 373 23.55 -13.90 10.02
N ASN A 374 24.31 -13.37 9.06
CA ASN A 374 25.77 -13.30 9.13
C ASN A 374 26.31 -11.97 9.72
N GLN A 375 25.41 -11.07 10.12
CA GLN A 375 25.76 -9.75 10.66
C GLN A 375 25.80 -9.80 12.19
N LYS A 376 26.88 -9.30 12.77
CA LYS A 376 27.16 -9.19 14.20
C LYS A 376 26.99 -7.74 14.63
N TRP A 377 26.16 -7.56 15.65
CA TRP A 377 25.76 -6.28 16.19
C TRP A 377 26.21 -6.15 17.64
N LYS A 378 26.40 -4.91 18.08
CA LYS A 378 26.68 -4.55 19.46
C LYS A 378 25.73 -3.44 19.90
N LEU A 379 24.98 -3.70 20.96
CA LEU A 379 24.17 -2.71 21.65
C LEU A 379 24.92 -2.22 22.89
N SER A 380 25.03 -0.91 23.02
CA SER A 380 25.67 -0.23 24.14
C SER A 380 24.68 0.75 24.77
N LEU A 381 24.56 0.74 26.10
CA LEU A 381 23.70 1.66 26.83
C LEU A 381 24.53 2.52 27.77
N ASN A 382 24.31 3.84 27.68
CA ASN A 382 24.90 4.83 28.55
C ASN A 382 23.80 5.52 29.36
N PRO A 383 23.60 5.11 30.62
CA PRO A 383 22.50 5.60 31.42
C PRO A 383 22.64 7.09 31.75
N ASN A 384 23.85 7.67 31.68
CA ASN A 384 24.12 9.07 32.00
C ASN A 384 24.39 9.97 30.77
N GLY A 385 24.30 9.45 29.55
CA GLY A 385 24.69 10.17 28.33
C GLY A 385 26.20 10.14 28.07
N PHE A 386 26.63 10.67 26.92
CA PHE A 386 28.01 10.63 26.42
C PHE A 386 28.83 11.92 26.62
N ASP A 387 28.22 13.03 27.05
CA ASP A 387 28.83 14.37 26.96
C ASP A 387 28.88 15.10 28.32
N ASP A 388 30.04 15.67 28.66
CA ASP A 388 30.29 16.48 29.87
C ASP A 388 29.59 17.87 29.85
N LYS A 389 28.71 18.12 28.86
CA LYS A 389 27.99 19.38 28.70
C LYS A 389 26.48 19.18 28.68
N ALA A 390 25.87 19.53 29.82
CA ALA A 390 24.52 20.07 29.99
C ALA A 390 23.37 19.39 29.20
N ASP A 391 23.17 18.09 29.38
CA ASP A 391 21.88 17.51 29.80
C ASP A 391 22.05 16.01 30.18
N ASN A 392 22.65 15.76 31.35
CA ASN A 392 22.87 14.41 31.91
C ASN A 392 21.57 13.69 32.34
N ASP A 393 20.39 14.19 31.94
CA ASP A 393 19.07 13.66 32.35
C ASP A 393 18.46 12.69 31.32
N SER A 394 19.20 12.29 30.29
CA SER A 394 18.71 11.35 29.27
C SER A 394 19.59 10.12 29.13
N VAL A 395 18.94 8.98 28.86
CA VAL A 395 19.61 7.72 28.52
C VAL A 395 19.99 7.77 27.05
N THR A 396 21.23 7.36 26.75
CA THR A 396 21.68 7.15 25.37
C THR A 396 21.85 5.67 25.09
N ILE A 397 21.43 5.26 23.90
CA ILE A 397 21.67 3.92 23.38
C ILE A 397 22.43 4.05 22.05
N GLU A 398 23.43 3.22 21.87
CA GLU A 398 24.20 3.09 20.63
C GLU A 398 24.01 1.66 20.09
N LEU A 399 23.77 1.54 18.80
CA LEU A 399 23.76 0.28 18.08
C LEU A 399 24.83 0.33 16.99
N LYS A 400 25.76 -0.63 17.02
CA LYS A 400 26.89 -0.72 16.09
C LYS A 400 26.89 -2.05 15.36
N ASN A 401 27.17 -2.04 14.06
CA ASN A 401 27.50 -3.26 13.32
C ASN A 401 29.01 -3.50 13.37
N ILE A 402 29.43 -4.66 13.88
CA ILE A 402 30.86 -4.98 14.12
C ILE A 402 31.54 -5.56 12.87
N ASN A 403 30.79 -6.20 11.96
CA ASN A 403 31.37 -6.77 10.74
C ASN A 403 31.93 -5.69 9.81
N ILE A 404 31.21 -4.58 9.69
CA ILE A 404 31.52 -3.50 8.75
C ILE A 404 32.83 -2.77 9.10
N GLU A 405 33.20 -2.70 10.37
CA GLU A 405 34.47 -2.09 10.81
C GLU A 405 35.71 -2.85 10.32
N ASN A 406 35.58 -4.15 10.03
CA ASN A 406 36.69 -5.03 9.70
C ASN A 406 36.79 -5.39 8.21
N VAL A 407 35.82 -5.01 7.39
CA VAL A 407 35.75 -5.41 5.97
C VAL A 407 35.54 -4.18 5.08
N ILE A 408 36.55 -3.88 4.26
CA ILE A 408 36.52 -2.83 3.23
C ILE A 408 35.58 -3.31 2.12
N SER A 409 34.24 -3.22 2.29
CA SER A 409 33.25 -3.33 1.20
C SER A 409 31.80 -3.59 1.65
N THR A 410 31.53 -3.93 2.91
CA THR A 410 30.17 -4.36 3.29
C THR A 410 29.20 -3.19 3.41
N HIS A 411 28.05 -3.29 2.74
CA HIS A 411 26.93 -2.35 2.88
C HIS A 411 25.73 -3.05 3.49
N LEU A 412 25.14 -2.41 4.49
CA LEU A 412 23.98 -2.94 5.18
C LEU A 412 22.93 -1.86 5.32
N CYS A 413 21.72 -2.20 4.90
CA CYS A 413 20.54 -1.36 5.07
C CYS A 413 19.68 -2.00 6.17
N SER A 414 19.32 -1.24 7.19
CA SER A 414 18.42 -1.73 8.24
C SER A 414 17.45 -0.68 8.74
N LYS A 415 16.44 -1.13 9.47
CA LYS A 415 15.64 -0.31 10.37
C LYS A 415 15.62 -0.95 11.74
N CYS A 416 15.73 -0.11 12.76
CA CYS A 416 15.81 -0.56 14.13
C CYS A 416 14.74 0.12 15.00
N ILE A 417 14.22 -0.65 15.95
CA ILE A 417 13.40 -0.17 17.05
C ILE A 417 14.11 -0.54 18.34
N LEU A 418 14.32 0.44 19.19
CA LEU A 418 14.85 0.25 20.53
C LEU A 418 13.73 0.36 21.55
N THR A 419 13.79 -0.52 22.54
CA THR A 419 12.79 -0.58 23.61
C THR A 419 13.45 -0.59 24.98
N ILE A 420 12.81 0.05 25.96
CA ILE A 420 13.04 -0.24 27.37
C ILE A 420 11.68 -0.51 27.99
N ARG A 421 11.53 -1.66 28.64
CA ARG A 421 10.26 -2.15 29.20
C ARG A 421 10.41 -2.59 30.66
N ASN A 422 9.28 -2.62 31.36
CA ASN A 422 9.19 -3.26 32.66
C ASN A 422 9.49 -4.76 32.53
N TYR A 423 10.19 -5.29 33.52
CA TYR A 423 10.67 -6.68 33.50
C TYR A 423 9.54 -7.72 33.61
N ASN A 424 8.41 -7.35 34.21
CA ASN A 424 7.28 -8.23 34.49
C ASN A 424 5.93 -7.66 33.99
N ASP A 425 5.98 -6.74 33.03
CA ASP A 425 4.80 -6.21 32.36
C ASP A 425 5.15 -5.73 30.95
N LEU A 426 4.61 -6.44 29.95
CA LEU A 426 4.80 -6.12 28.53
C LEU A 426 3.95 -4.93 28.06
N SER A 427 3.04 -4.43 28.90
CA SER A 427 2.21 -3.25 28.60
C SER A 427 2.92 -1.94 28.95
N THR A 428 4.04 -2.01 29.70
CA THR A 428 4.79 -0.85 30.17
C THR A 428 6.15 -0.78 29.51
N PHE A 429 6.24 -0.01 28.43
CA PHE A 429 7.48 0.17 27.71
C PHE A 429 7.55 1.53 27.01
N CYS A 430 8.76 1.90 26.59
CA CYS A 430 8.99 3.01 25.69
C CYS A 430 9.68 2.51 24.43
N VAL A 431 9.35 3.13 23.29
CA VAL A 431 9.92 2.81 21.99
C VAL A 431 10.51 4.06 21.33
N LYS A 432 11.68 3.88 20.74
CA LYS A 432 12.21 4.80 19.72
C LYS A 432 12.48 4.04 18.43
N ARG A 433 12.09 4.64 17.31
CA ARG A 433 12.26 4.09 15.96
C ARG A 433 12.97 5.09 15.07
N ASP A 434 13.74 4.59 14.11
CA ASP A 434 14.21 5.40 13.00
C ASP A 434 13.17 5.41 11.87
N MET A 435 12.94 6.60 11.33
CA MET A 435 11.96 6.81 10.25
C MET A 435 12.54 6.38 8.90
N ASP A 436 13.83 6.65 8.71
CA ASP A 436 14.59 6.39 7.51
C ASP A 436 15.35 5.07 7.62
N TYR A 437 15.93 4.62 6.51
CA TYR A 437 16.82 3.47 6.53
C TYR A 437 18.19 3.87 7.04
N ASP A 438 18.71 3.08 7.97
CA ASP A 438 20.09 3.18 8.42
C ASP A 438 20.98 2.45 7.43
N TYR A 439 21.86 3.21 6.78
CA TYR A 439 22.88 2.69 5.88
C TYR A 439 24.21 2.61 6.60
N PHE A 440 24.66 1.38 6.83
CA PHE A 440 25.93 1.11 7.46
C PHE A 440 27.00 0.81 6.42
N ASP A 441 28.15 1.47 6.58
CA ASP A 441 29.39 1.22 5.85
C ASP A 441 30.61 1.57 6.72
N GLN A 442 31.81 1.49 6.15
CA GLN A 442 33.06 1.72 6.89
C GLN A 442 33.13 3.12 7.52
N ASP A 443 32.52 4.12 6.89
CA ASP A 443 32.51 5.50 7.38
C ASP A 443 31.34 5.75 8.36
N ASN A 444 30.28 4.94 8.27
CA ASN A 444 29.09 5.02 9.12
C ASN A 444 28.70 3.66 9.72
N SER A 445 29.43 3.18 10.73
CA SER A 445 29.22 1.83 11.30
C SER A 445 28.26 1.77 12.49
N LYS A 446 27.67 2.89 12.93
CA LYS A 446 26.87 2.97 14.15
C LYS A 446 25.72 3.98 14.08
N CYS A 447 24.64 3.70 14.81
CA CYS A 447 23.53 4.61 15.08
C CYS A 447 23.47 4.96 16.58
N GLU A 448 23.21 6.23 16.89
CA GLU A 448 23.16 6.74 18.26
C GLU A 448 21.85 7.48 18.55
N TRP A 449 21.16 7.08 19.62
CA TRP A 449 19.96 7.77 20.12
C TRP A 449 20.29 8.54 21.39
N LYS A 450 20.95 9.70 21.22
CA LYS A 450 21.48 10.56 22.29
C LYS A 450 20.48 11.04 23.35
N GLN A 451 19.18 11.00 23.03
CA GLN A 451 18.09 11.35 23.94
C GLN A 451 16.98 10.30 23.82
N PHE A 452 17.26 9.05 24.18
CA PHE A 452 16.30 7.97 24.03
C PHE A 452 15.06 8.21 24.92
N ILE A 453 15.27 8.35 26.21
CA ILE A 453 14.25 8.70 27.21
C ILE A 453 14.87 9.52 28.33
N LYS A 454 14.09 10.41 28.97
CA LYS A 454 14.54 11.08 30.18
C LYS A 454 14.57 10.11 31.36
N LYS A 455 15.55 10.23 32.24
CA LYS A 455 15.67 9.37 33.42
C LYS A 455 14.46 9.47 34.33
N SER A 456 13.93 10.67 34.52
CA SER A 456 12.73 10.90 35.31
C SER A 456 11.50 10.17 34.77
N ASP A 457 11.40 9.95 33.46
CA ASP A 457 10.28 9.26 32.82
C ASP A 457 10.32 7.75 33.04
N LEU A 458 11.49 7.15 33.28
CA LEU A 458 11.63 5.70 33.57
C LEU A 458 10.94 5.27 34.88
N PHE A 459 10.71 6.21 35.79
CA PHE A 459 10.06 5.97 37.08
C PHE A 459 8.60 6.44 37.12
N LYS A 460 8.09 7.04 36.04
CA LYS A 460 6.68 7.43 35.96
C LYS A 460 5.81 6.20 35.78
N LEU A 461 4.66 6.19 36.46
CA LEU A 461 3.68 5.13 36.31
C LEU A 461 3.00 5.25 34.94
N ASN A 462 2.92 4.13 34.21
CA ASN A 462 2.11 4.01 33.03
C ASN A 462 0.62 4.08 33.42
N GLU A 463 -0.19 4.78 32.63
CA GLU A 463 -1.57 5.10 32.97
C GLU A 463 -2.51 3.88 32.97
N ILE A 464 -2.11 2.80 32.29
CA ILE A 464 -2.91 1.58 32.11
C ILE A 464 -2.50 0.53 33.14
N SER A 465 -1.22 0.16 33.16
CA SER A 465 -0.70 -0.87 34.06
C SER A 465 -0.49 -0.39 35.49
N ASN A 466 -0.41 0.92 35.70
CA ASN A 466 0.00 1.56 36.94
C ASN A 466 1.39 1.08 37.43
N LYS A 467 2.28 0.70 36.50
CA LYS A 467 3.66 0.30 36.78
C LYS A 467 4.67 1.26 36.13
N PRO A 468 5.85 1.47 36.72
CA PRO A 468 6.94 2.19 36.07
C PRO A 468 7.73 1.27 35.12
N ILE A 469 8.55 1.84 34.24
CA ILE A 469 9.50 1.05 33.43
C ILE A 469 10.53 0.39 34.34
N ILE A 470 11.15 1.15 35.24
CA ILE A 470 12.09 0.61 36.23
C ILE A 470 11.31 0.25 37.50
N GLU A 471 11.20 -1.04 37.76
CA GLU A 471 10.59 -1.59 38.97
C GLU A 471 11.62 -2.48 39.66
N ASN A 472 11.75 -2.36 41.00
CA ASN A 472 12.73 -3.11 41.78
C ASN A 472 14.19 -2.97 41.30
N ASN A 473 14.53 -1.83 40.66
CA ASN A 473 15.85 -1.58 40.07
C ASN A 473 16.19 -2.53 38.89
N ILE A 474 15.16 -3.08 38.25
CA ILE A 474 15.26 -3.97 37.09
C ILE A 474 14.48 -3.33 35.93
N ALA A 475 15.04 -3.41 34.73
CA ALA A 475 14.36 -3.12 33.47
C ALA A 475 14.88 -4.04 32.38
N ILE A 476 14.11 -4.18 31.30
CA ILE A 476 14.53 -4.94 30.12
C ILE A 476 14.78 -3.97 28.98
N ILE A 477 15.96 -4.05 28.38
CA ILE A 477 16.28 -3.34 27.15
C ILE A 477 16.14 -4.29 25.97
N GLY A 478 15.48 -3.84 24.92
CA GLY A 478 15.26 -4.61 23.70
C GLY A 478 15.69 -3.88 22.44
N VAL A 479 16.02 -4.65 21.42
CA VAL A 479 16.24 -4.18 20.05
C VAL A 479 15.50 -5.10 19.09
N TYR A 480 14.58 -4.53 18.34
CA TYR A 480 14.03 -5.13 17.13
C TYR A 480 14.79 -4.54 15.96
N ILE A 481 15.33 -5.37 15.09
CA ILE A 481 16.08 -4.91 13.92
C ILE A 481 15.74 -5.78 12.72
N ARG A 482 15.52 -5.09 11.60
CA ARG A 482 15.22 -5.65 10.31
C ARG A 482 16.27 -5.19 9.31
N THR A 483 16.97 -6.13 8.71
CA THR A 483 17.91 -5.88 7.61
C THR A 483 17.20 -6.08 6.27
N TYR A 484 17.61 -5.31 5.28
CA TYR A 484 17.05 -5.34 3.94
C TYR A 484 18.13 -5.76 2.95
N LYS A 485 17.70 -6.44 1.88
CA LYS A 485 18.59 -6.70 0.75
C LYS A 485 19.00 -5.36 0.14
N TYR A 486 20.31 -5.19 -0.04
CA TYR A 486 20.85 -3.99 -0.68
C TYR A 486 20.59 -4.10 -2.18
N ILE A 487 19.93 -3.10 -2.78
CA ILE A 487 19.53 -3.17 -4.19
C ILE A 487 20.33 -2.21 -5.08
N LYS A 488 20.34 -2.50 -6.38
CA LYS A 488 21.01 -1.71 -7.43
C LYS A 488 20.72 -0.21 -7.32
N GLU A 489 19.46 0.18 -7.11
CA GLU A 489 19.08 1.59 -7.03
C GLU A 489 19.79 2.33 -5.90
N GLN A 490 19.81 1.74 -4.69
CA GLN A 490 20.50 2.32 -3.52
C GLN A 490 22.00 2.45 -3.78
N TYR A 491 22.58 1.43 -4.42
CA TYR A 491 23.98 1.42 -4.78
C TYR A 491 24.33 2.51 -5.81
N VAL A 492 23.53 2.63 -6.88
CA VAL A 492 23.73 3.64 -7.93
C VAL A 492 23.54 5.06 -7.38
N ASP A 493 22.57 5.29 -6.49
CA ASP A 493 22.39 6.58 -5.81
C ASP A 493 23.60 6.95 -4.95
N LYS A 494 24.20 5.96 -4.26
CA LYS A 494 25.46 6.17 -3.53
C LYS A 494 26.59 6.55 -4.48
N ILE A 495 26.75 5.85 -5.60
CA ILE A 495 27.78 6.16 -6.61
C ILE A 495 27.58 7.57 -7.19
N LYS A 496 26.33 7.94 -7.47
CA LYS A 496 25.96 9.25 -8.00
C LYS A 496 26.45 10.41 -7.11
N ASN A 497 26.44 10.22 -5.79
CA ASN A 497 26.88 11.21 -4.81
C ASN A 497 28.41 11.33 -4.68
N LEU A 498 29.18 10.35 -5.18
CA LEU A 498 30.65 10.39 -5.19
C LEU A 498 31.23 11.28 -6.30
N ILE A 499 30.42 11.65 -7.28
CA ILE A 499 30.83 12.57 -8.35
C ILE A 499 30.64 14.01 -7.85
N GLU A 500 31.77 14.69 -7.61
CA GLU A 500 31.80 16.10 -7.22
C GLU A 500 31.02 16.96 -8.21
N ASP A 501 30.16 17.84 -7.67
CA ASP A 501 29.42 18.83 -8.43
C ASP A 501 30.31 20.04 -8.72
N ASP A 502 30.87 20.06 -9.93
CA ASP A 502 31.75 21.14 -10.40
C ASP A 502 30.97 22.35 -10.94
N GLY A 503 29.63 22.36 -10.81
CA GLY A 503 28.78 23.44 -11.32
C GLY A 503 28.48 23.39 -12.82
N TYR A 504 28.95 22.36 -13.54
CA TYR A 504 28.57 22.10 -14.94
C TYR A 504 27.15 21.52 -15.01
N SER A 505 26.39 21.93 -16.03
CA SER A 505 25.07 21.37 -16.28
C SER A 505 25.17 19.90 -16.69
N VAL A 506 24.56 19.00 -15.93
CA VAL A 506 24.53 17.57 -16.26
C VAL A 506 23.62 17.35 -17.45
N LEU A 507 24.17 16.75 -18.51
CA LEU A 507 23.42 16.45 -19.73
C LEU A 507 22.72 15.09 -19.60
N LYS A 508 23.48 14.04 -19.29
CA LYS A 508 22.97 12.68 -19.11
C LYS A 508 23.87 11.89 -18.17
N ASN A 509 23.31 10.93 -17.46
CA ASN A 509 24.09 9.98 -16.66
C ASN A 509 23.51 8.57 -16.80
N ASP A 510 24.37 7.58 -16.62
CA ASP A 510 24.01 6.17 -16.79
C ASP A 510 24.95 5.27 -16.00
N TYR A 511 24.51 4.05 -15.69
CA TYR A 511 25.29 3.06 -14.97
C TYR A 511 25.28 1.73 -15.70
N TYR A 512 26.45 1.31 -16.17
CA TYR A 512 26.65 0.03 -16.84
C TYR A 512 27.28 -0.99 -15.90
N GLU A 513 26.85 -2.24 -16.02
CA GLU A 513 27.36 -3.39 -15.27
C GLU A 513 27.91 -4.44 -16.23
N TRP A 514 29.14 -4.87 -15.99
CA TRP A 514 29.81 -5.93 -16.71
C TRP A 514 30.06 -7.11 -15.80
N GLU A 515 29.35 -8.21 -16.03
CA GLU A 515 29.52 -9.45 -15.28
C GLU A 515 30.79 -10.21 -15.71
N ILE A 516 31.59 -10.63 -14.73
CA ILE A 516 32.79 -11.44 -14.91
C ILE A 516 32.60 -12.76 -14.15
N GLU A 517 32.66 -13.87 -14.89
CA GLU A 517 32.58 -15.21 -14.33
C GLU A 517 33.98 -15.68 -13.86
N LYS A 518 34.08 -16.08 -12.57
CA LYS A 518 35.25 -16.72 -11.95
C LYS A 518 36.54 -15.90 -12.03
N ILE A 519 36.78 -15.07 -11.01
CA ILE A 519 37.98 -14.23 -10.95
C ILE A 519 39.29 -15.01 -10.93
N ASP A 520 39.28 -16.23 -10.40
CA ASP A 520 40.44 -17.13 -10.33
C ASP A 520 40.92 -17.59 -11.71
N ASN A 521 40.09 -17.43 -12.74
CA ASN A 521 40.39 -17.73 -14.14
C ASN A 521 40.71 -16.50 -14.99
N LEU A 522 40.83 -15.31 -14.39
CA LEU A 522 41.34 -14.15 -15.12
C LEU A 522 42.76 -14.48 -15.61
N ASN A 523 42.87 -14.83 -16.89
CA ASN A 523 44.14 -15.09 -17.53
C ASN A 523 45.00 -13.83 -17.45
N ASN A 524 46.32 -13.96 -17.63
CA ASN A 524 47.23 -12.79 -17.69
C ASN A 524 46.93 -11.81 -18.87
N ASN A 525 45.87 -12.06 -19.64
CA ASN A 525 45.46 -11.27 -20.79
C ASN A 525 44.45 -10.18 -20.39
N ILE A 526 44.38 -9.14 -21.22
CA ILE A 526 43.42 -8.05 -21.06
C ILE A 526 42.02 -8.58 -21.38
N GLU A 527 41.08 -8.37 -20.46
CA GLU A 527 39.66 -8.69 -20.68
C GLU A 527 38.90 -7.45 -21.16
N TYR A 528 37.90 -7.68 -22.02
CA TYR A 528 37.12 -6.60 -22.63
C TYR A 528 35.64 -6.81 -22.36
N SER A 529 34.95 -5.75 -21.92
CA SER A 529 33.48 -5.78 -21.90
C SER A 529 32.92 -5.86 -23.31
N PRO A 530 31.65 -6.30 -23.47
CA PRO A 530 30.85 -5.94 -24.63
C PRO A 530 30.87 -4.42 -24.85
N GLU A 531 30.66 -4.00 -26.10
CA GLU A 531 30.43 -2.58 -26.40
C GLU A 531 29.04 -2.19 -25.88
N PHE A 532 28.94 -1.04 -25.22
CA PHE A 532 27.71 -0.62 -24.58
C PHE A 532 27.44 0.88 -24.77
N GLU A 533 26.16 1.22 -24.83
CA GLU A 533 25.72 2.61 -24.79
C GLU A 533 25.52 3.04 -23.34
N ALA A 534 26.12 4.17 -22.95
CA ALA A 534 25.89 4.78 -21.65
C ALA A 534 25.95 6.31 -21.80
N ALA A 535 24.96 6.99 -21.23
CA ALA A 535 24.81 8.45 -21.32
C ALA A 535 24.82 8.97 -22.78
N GLY A 536 24.29 8.18 -23.73
CA GLY A 536 24.18 8.54 -25.15
C GLY A 536 25.46 8.37 -25.98
N HIS A 537 26.49 7.74 -25.40
CA HIS A 537 27.78 7.49 -26.04
C HIS A 537 28.13 6.00 -26.06
N GLN A 538 28.93 5.56 -27.04
CA GLN A 538 29.42 4.18 -27.11
C GLN A 538 30.73 4.02 -26.33
N TRP A 539 30.77 3.00 -25.48
CA TRP A 539 31.88 2.73 -24.58
C TRP A 539 32.31 1.27 -24.59
N LYS A 540 33.53 1.03 -24.10
CA LYS A 540 34.07 -0.30 -23.85
C LYS A 540 34.99 -0.28 -22.63
N MET A 541 34.83 -1.22 -21.71
CA MET A 541 35.71 -1.35 -20.55
C MET A 541 36.84 -2.34 -20.84
N LEU A 542 38.01 -2.04 -20.29
CA LEU A 542 39.22 -2.86 -20.38
C LEU A 542 39.69 -3.18 -18.97
N LEU A 543 39.87 -4.45 -18.68
CA LEU A 543 40.39 -4.94 -17.41
C LEU A 543 41.79 -5.51 -17.60
N TYR A 544 42.72 -5.09 -16.75
CA TYR A 544 44.09 -5.60 -16.71
C TYR A 544 44.27 -6.37 -15.40
N PRO A 545 44.20 -7.72 -15.42
CA PRO A 545 44.20 -8.53 -14.20
C PRO A 545 45.47 -8.44 -13.33
N ASN A 546 46.61 -8.09 -13.93
CA ASN A 546 47.92 -7.95 -13.26
C ASN A 546 48.48 -6.51 -13.36
N GLY A 547 47.59 -5.55 -13.57
CA GLY A 547 47.96 -4.16 -13.76
C GLY A 547 48.37 -3.84 -15.22
N SER A 548 48.36 -2.55 -15.56
CA SER A 548 48.74 -2.07 -16.91
C SER A 548 50.26 -1.99 -17.14
N THR A 549 51.07 -2.21 -16.10
CA THR A 549 52.54 -2.15 -16.14
C THR A 549 53.14 -3.30 -15.33
N GLU A 550 54.32 -3.81 -15.73
CA GLU A 550 55.03 -4.96 -15.12
C GLU A 550 55.36 -4.81 -13.62
N LYS A 551 55.04 -3.67 -12.98
CA LYS A 551 55.33 -3.39 -11.56
C LYS A 551 54.11 -3.46 -10.63
N ASN A 552 52.93 -3.83 -11.13
CA ASN A 552 51.66 -3.74 -10.40
C ASN A 552 50.89 -5.07 -10.31
N GLU A 553 51.57 -6.22 -10.29
CA GLU A 553 50.93 -7.55 -10.32
C GLU A 553 49.93 -7.84 -9.19
N ASP A 554 50.04 -7.13 -8.06
CA ASP A 554 49.12 -7.24 -6.91
C ASP A 554 47.79 -6.48 -7.09
N TYR A 555 47.67 -5.69 -8.16
CA TYR A 555 46.54 -4.81 -8.42
C TYR A 555 45.88 -5.09 -9.76
N LEU A 556 44.57 -4.93 -9.80
CA LEU A 556 43.78 -4.84 -11.02
C LEU A 556 43.84 -3.39 -11.54
N SER A 557 44.02 -3.18 -12.85
CA SER A 557 43.75 -1.88 -13.47
C SER A 557 42.47 -1.95 -14.30
N ILE A 558 41.74 -0.84 -14.36
CA ILE A 558 40.52 -0.72 -15.14
C ILE A 558 40.55 0.54 -15.99
N TYR A 559 40.08 0.44 -17.23
CA TYR A 559 39.95 1.57 -18.14
C TYR A 559 38.60 1.55 -18.85
N LEU A 560 38.12 2.73 -19.20
CA LEU A 560 36.95 2.99 -20.00
C LEU A 560 37.41 3.69 -21.28
N LYS A 561 37.07 3.08 -22.41
CA LYS A 561 37.34 3.59 -23.74
C LYS A 561 36.07 4.17 -24.35
N ASN A 562 36.12 5.41 -24.82
CA ASN A 562 35.05 5.96 -25.65
C ASN A 562 35.27 5.55 -27.12
N LEU A 563 34.24 5.00 -27.75
CA LEU A 563 34.28 4.54 -29.14
C LEU A 563 33.80 5.59 -30.14
N ASP A 564 33.08 6.63 -29.69
CA ASP A 564 32.61 7.72 -30.53
C ASP A 564 33.72 8.72 -30.90
N VAL A 565 34.78 8.79 -30.11
CA VAL A 565 35.94 9.64 -30.40
C VAL A 565 36.75 9.04 -31.55
N ILE A 566 36.50 9.56 -32.75
CA ILE A 566 37.28 9.27 -33.96
C ILE A 566 38.52 10.17 -33.96
N ASN A 567 39.71 9.58 -33.90
CA ASN A 567 40.98 10.31 -34.04
C ASN A 567 41.17 10.75 -35.51
N ASN A 568 40.48 11.80 -35.93
CA ASN A 568 40.74 12.49 -37.19
C ASN A 568 41.33 13.87 -36.91
N GLU A 569 42.42 14.22 -37.59
CA GLU A 569 43.24 15.44 -37.39
C GLU A 569 42.48 16.78 -37.55
N THR A 570 41.18 16.79 -37.84
CA THR A 570 40.42 18.00 -38.19
C THR A 570 39.14 18.24 -37.37
N SER A 571 38.74 17.33 -36.46
CA SER A 571 37.63 17.60 -35.52
C SER A 571 37.71 16.65 -34.31
N SER A 572 38.12 17.17 -33.16
CA SER A 572 38.03 16.45 -31.89
C SER A 572 36.68 16.73 -31.24
N THR A 573 35.79 15.74 -31.18
CA THR A 573 34.66 15.78 -30.26
C THR A 573 35.19 15.47 -28.86
N SER A 574 35.52 16.49 -28.08
CA SER A 574 35.85 16.33 -26.66
C SER A 574 34.57 16.10 -25.86
N ILE A 575 34.46 14.96 -25.18
CA ILE A 575 33.33 14.66 -24.31
C ILE A 575 33.72 15.04 -22.89
N LEU A 576 33.05 16.04 -22.32
CA LEU A 576 33.18 16.39 -20.92
C LEU A 576 32.40 15.36 -20.08
N SER A 577 33.10 14.44 -19.44
CA SER A 577 32.48 13.45 -18.57
C SER A 577 33.26 13.17 -17.28
N LYS A 578 32.57 12.56 -16.33
CA LYS A 578 33.16 11.96 -15.13
C LYS A 578 32.71 10.51 -15.04
N CYS A 579 33.59 9.66 -14.51
CA CYS A 579 33.26 8.26 -14.26
C CYS A 579 33.64 7.84 -12.84
N VAL A 580 32.83 6.97 -12.25
CA VAL A 580 33.18 6.17 -11.08
C VAL A 580 33.11 4.71 -11.51
N PHE A 581 34.20 3.98 -11.32
CA PHE A 581 34.18 2.54 -11.47
C PHE A 581 33.73 1.90 -10.18
N SER A 582 33.21 0.71 -10.31
CA SER A 582 32.82 -0.04 -9.14
C SER A 582 33.04 -1.53 -9.35
N ILE A 583 33.21 -2.25 -8.25
CA ILE A 583 33.23 -3.70 -8.23
C ILE A 583 32.24 -4.12 -7.15
N HIS A 584 31.35 -5.03 -7.45
CA HIS A 584 30.44 -5.58 -6.45
C HIS A 584 30.09 -7.03 -6.73
N ASN A 585 29.56 -7.71 -5.73
CA ASN A 585 28.91 -9.00 -5.89
C ASN A 585 27.46 -8.82 -6.42
N ASN A 586 26.82 -9.92 -6.81
CA ASN A 586 25.50 -9.89 -7.47
C ASN A 586 24.37 -9.29 -6.63
N ASP A 587 24.49 -9.27 -5.30
CA ASP A 587 23.48 -8.73 -4.38
C ASP A 587 23.85 -7.35 -3.83
N TYR A 588 24.91 -6.72 -4.36
CA TYR A 588 25.41 -5.40 -3.96
C TYR A 588 25.83 -5.26 -2.49
N SER A 589 25.81 -6.34 -1.69
CA SER A 589 26.14 -6.29 -0.27
C SER A 589 27.64 -6.07 -0.01
N HIS A 590 28.49 -6.40 -0.99
CA HIS A 590 29.93 -6.19 -0.94
C HIS A 590 30.37 -5.40 -2.16
N THR A 591 30.86 -4.17 -1.95
CA THR A 591 31.25 -3.28 -3.02
C THR A 591 32.58 -2.58 -2.78
N TYR A 592 33.30 -2.30 -3.85
CA TYR A 592 34.47 -1.43 -3.88
C TYR A 592 34.22 -0.29 -4.86
N LEU A 593 34.55 0.93 -4.44
CA LEU A 593 34.34 2.16 -5.18
C LEU A 593 35.63 2.97 -5.21
N ASN A 594 35.97 3.55 -6.36
CA ASN A 594 37.01 4.58 -6.45
C ASN A 594 36.43 5.99 -6.31
N LYS A 595 37.31 6.96 -6.03
CA LYS A 595 36.99 8.39 -6.18
C LYS A 595 36.74 8.74 -7.64
N SER A 596 35.84 9.70 -7.89
CA SER A 596 35.50 10.13 -9.25
C SER A 596 36.73 10.53 -10.08
N ILE A 597 36.68 10.18 -11.36
CA ILE A 597 37.73 10.45 -12.34
C ILE A 597 37.18 11.47 -13.33
N ASN A 598 37.94 12.54 -13.57
CA ASN A 598 37.61 13.57 -14.55
C ASN A 598 38.15 13.22 -15.94
N PHE A 599 37.29 13.21 -16.96
CA PHE A 599 37.66 13.00 -18.37
C PHE A 599 37.96 14.34 -19.03
N ASN A 600 38.75 15.19 -18.36
CA ASN A 600 38.86 16.61 -18.72
C ASN A 600 40.28 17.10 -18.99
N GLU A 601 41.24 16.20 -19.14
CA GLU A 601 42.54 16.63 -19.62
C GLU A 601 42.45 16.95 -21.12
N TYR A 602 42.66 18.23 -21.43
CA TYR A 602 42.90 18.85 -22.74
C TYR A 602 44.05 18.23 -23.57
N ASN A 603 44.35 16.94 -23.35
CA ASN A 603 45.24 16.13 -24.16
C ASN A 603 44.40 15.43 -25.23
N SER A 604 44.29 16.10 -26.37
CA SER A 604 43.44 15.88 -27.55
C SER A 604 43.58 14.54 -28.30
N TYR A 605 44.05 13.46 -27.67
CA TYR A 605 44.31 12.18 -28.36
C TYR A 605 43.98 10.92 -27.55
N ARG A 606 43.52 11.02 -26.29
CA ARG A 606 43.25 9.84 -25.47
C ARG A 606 41.76 9.56 -25.42
N ASN A 607 41.32 8.50 -26.10
CA ASN A 607 39.97 7.95 -25.98
C ASN A 607 39.88 6.87 -24.88
N LEU A 608 40.89 6.76 -24.01
CA LEU A 608 41.04 5.72 -22.99
C LEU A 608 41.42 6.37 -21.65
N TYR A 609 40.63 6.10 -20.61
CA TYR A 609 40.80 6.68 -19.28
C TYR A 609 40.58 5.61 -18.22
N GLY A 610 41.32 5.63 -17.12
CA GLY A 610 41.23 4.54 -16.16
C GLY A 610 42.07 4.74 -14.90
N ILE A 611 42.06 3.73 -14.05
CA ILE A 611 42.84 3.68 -12.81
C ILE A 611 43.83 2.54 -12.92
N GLU A 612 45.12 2.88 -12.87
CA GLU A 612 46.23 1.92 -12.93
C GLU A 612 46.29 1.01 -11.68
N LYS A 613 45.90 1.49 -10.50
CA LYS A 613 45.80 0.68 -9.28
C LYS A 613 44.39 0.75 -8.72
N PHE A 614 43.47 0.05 -9.38
CA PHE A 614 42.06 0.15 -9.05
C PHE A 614 41.73 -0.60 -7.76
N ILE A 615 41.98 -1.90 -7.69
CA ILE A 615 41.73 -2.70 -6.49
C ILE A 615 42.87 -3.69 -6.26
N ASN A 616 43.25 -3.91 -4.99
CA ASN A 616 44.18 -4.97 -4.61
C ASN A 616 43.49 -6.34 -4.68
N LYS A 617 44.21 -7.38 -5.12
CA LYS A 617 43.69 -8.74 -5.24
C LYS A 617 43.13 -9.32 -3.93
N ASP A 618 43.68 -8.99 -2.77
CA ASP A 618 43.18 -9.45 -1.47
C ASP A 618 41.78 -8.87 -1.17
N ASN A 619 41.57 -7.58 -1.47
CA ASN A 619 40.25 -6.94 -1.33
C ASN A 619 39.24 -7.52 -2.32
N LEU A 620 39.69 -7.85 -3.53
CA LEU A 620 38.88 -8.47 -4.56
C LEU A 620 38.44 -9.89 -4.18
N LEU A 621 39.33 -10.67 -3.56
CA LEU A 621 39.03 -12.00 -3.04
C LEU A 621 37.97 -11.95 -1.93
N ASN A 622 38.01 -10.94 -1.06
CA ASN A 622 37.00 -10.75 -0.01
C ASN A 622 35.59 -10.49 -0.60
N ILE A 623 35.50 -9.72 -1.69
CA ILE A 623 34.23 -9.51 -2.40
C ILE A 623 33.77 -10.83 -3.06
N ASN A 624 34.70 -11.59 -3.62
CA ASN A 624 34.41 -12.86 -4.30
C ASN A 624 33.94 -13.96 -3.33
N SER A 625 34.62 -14.15 -2.19
CA SER A 625 34.34 -15.20 -1.22
C SER A 625 32.95 -15.10 -0.60
N ASN A 626 32.38 -13.90 -0.59
CA ASN A 626 31.05 -13.63 -0.06
C ASN A 626 29.95 -13.64 -1.14
N SER A 627 30.28 -14.03 -2.37
CA SER A 627 29.29 -14.20 -3.46
C SER A 627 28.87 -15.67 -3.57
N GLU A 628 27.56 -15.95 -3.59
CA GLU A 628 27.04 -17.33 -3.68
C GLU A 628 27.47 -18.07 -4.98
N ASN A 629 27.90 -17.33 -6.00
CA ASN A 629 28.21 -17.86 -7.34
C ASN A 629 29.64 -17.55 -7.86
N GLN A 630 30.54 -16.97 -7.04
CA GLN A 630 31.87 -16.50 -7.48
C GLN A 630 31.82 -15.55 -8.68
N LYS A 631 30.75 -14.74 -8.76
CA LYS A 631 30.49 -13.79 -9.82
C LYS A 631 30.75 -12.39 -9.29
N ILE A 632 31.53 -11.63 -10.03
CA ILE A 632 31.84 -10.23 -9.73
C ILE A 632 31.34 -9.38 -10.88
N ILE A 633 30.70 -8.28 -10.54
CA ILE A 633 30.20 -7.29 -11.48
C ILE A 633 31.10 -6.07 -11.40
N ILE A 634 31.59 -5.63 -12.54
CA ILE A 634 32.32 -4.39 -12.68
C ILE A 634 31.37 -3.32 -13.22
N GLY A 635 31.19 -2.27 -12.45
CA GLY A 635 30.35 -1.13 -12.81
C GLY A 635 31.13 0.05 -13.38
N ALA A 636 30.47 0.82 -14.22
CA ALA A 636 30.90 2.16 -14.63
C ALA A 636 29.71 3.12 -14.59
N TYR A 637 29.73 4.06 -13.64
CA TYR A 637 28.79 5.17 -13.60
C TYR A 637 29.38 6.32 -14.38
N ILE A 638 28.73 6.73 -15.47
CA ILE A 638 29.22 7.75 -16.39
C ILE A 638 28.27 8.94 -16.33
N ARG A 639 28.81 10.12 -16.02
CA ARG A 639 28.10 11.40 -16.08
C ARG A 639 28.69 12.25 -17.18
N VAL A 640 27.87 12.62 -18.15
CA VAL A 640 28.23 13.51 -19.25
C VAL A 640 27.64 14.88 -18.96
N TYR A 641 28.45 15.91 -19.15
CA TYR A 641 28.08 17.29 -18.91
C TYR A 641 27.88 18.03 -20.23
N LYS A 642 27.13 19.12 -20.15
CA LYS A 642 27.01 20.06 -21.25
C LYS A 642 28.34 20.80 -21.42
N ASN A 643 28.90 20.77 -22.62
CA ASN A 643 30.12 21.51 -22.92
C ASN A 643 29.78 22.96 -23.32
N ASP A 644 29.67 23.84 -22.32
CA ASP A 644 29.33 25.25 -22.57
C ASP A 644 30.44 26.01 -23.35
N GLU A 645 31.69 25.52 -23.34
CA GLU A 645 32.80 26.13 -24.08
C GLU A 645 32.72 25.89 -25.61
N ASP A 646 32.15 24.77 -26.05
CA ASP A 646 31.87 24.54 -27.48
C ASP A 646 30.67 25.38 -27.95
N ASP A 647 29.66 25.57 -27.09
CA ASP A 647 28.56 26.53 -27.31
C ASP A 647 29.08 27.99 -27.37
N GLU A 648 30.09 28.35 -26.57
CA GLU A 648 30.76 29.66 -26.66
C GLU A 648 31.64 29.82 -27.92
N LYS A 649 32.30 28.77 -28.41
CA LYS A 649 33.03 28.82 -29.70
C LYS A 649 32.10 28.90 -30.91
N LEU A 650 30.89 28.34 -30.83
CA LEU A 650 29.82 28.53 -31.81
C LEU A 650 29.06 29.86 -31.67
N ASN A 651 29.41 30.69 -30.68
CA ASN A 651 28.78 31.98 -30.37
C ASN A 651 29.13 33.04 -31.43
N ASN A 652 28.59 32.83 -32.63
CA ASN A 652 28.28 33.90 -33.56
C ASN A 652 27.30 34.82 -32.81
N ASN A 653 27.39 36.15 -32.96
CA ASN A 653 26.55 37.16 -32.28
C ASN A 653 25.02 36.90 -32.25
N LYS A 654 24.51 35.89 -32.98
CA LYS A 654 23.13 35.43 -33.09
C LYS A 654 22.74 34.27 -32.15
N GLY A 655 23.65 33.71 -31.35
CA GLY A 655 23.37 32.63 -30.39
C GLY A 655 22.93 31.33 -31.05
N TRP A 656 23.68 30.90 -32.07
CA TRP A 656 23.46 29.63 -32.74
C TRP A 656 24.05 28.50 -31.89
N LYS A 657 23.41 27.33 -31.93
CA LYS A 657 23.82 26.10 -31.23
C LYS A 657 23.97 24.97 -32.24
N GLU A 658 24.53 23.84 -31.82
CA GLU A 658 24.77 22.69 -32.70
C GLU A 658 23.49 22.22 -33.43
N VAL A 659 22.35 22.15 -32.73
CA VAL A 659 21.05 21.81 -33.34
C VAL A 659 20.66 22.74 -34.50
N HIS A 660 20.97 24.04 -34.39
CA HIS A 660 20.69 25.03 -35.43
C HIS A 660 21.60 24.84 -36.65
N MET A 661 22.87 24.52 -36.42
CA MET A 661 23.83 24.23 -37.50
C MET A 661 23.47 22.94 -38.24
N ILE A 662 23.07 21.90 -37.51
CA ILE A 662 22.58 20.65 -38.10
C ILE A 662 21.31 20.92 -38.91
N CYS A 663 20.35 21.68 -38.38
CA CYS A 663 19.13 22.00 -39.12
C CYS A 663 19.38 22.85 -40.38
N LYS A 664 20.47 23.63 -40.40
CA LYS A 664 20.89 24.37 -41.59
C LYS A 664 21.54 23.48 -42.64
N ASN A 665 22.50 22.64 -42.24
CA ASN A 665 23.46 22.01 -43.17
C ASN A 665 23.76 20.52 -42.90
N GLY A 666 23.30 19.94 -41.81
CA GLY A 666 23.62 18.59 -41.36
C GLY A 666 22.67 17.51 -41.89
N SER A 667 22.59 16.41 -41.13
CA SER A 667 21.81 15.21 -41.42
C SER A 667 20.91 14.80 -40.24
N THR A 668 19.94 13.92 -40.49
CA THR A 668 19.07 13.35 -39.46
C THR A 668 19.83 12.49 -38.45
N GLU A 669 20.89 11.80 -38.88
CA GLU A 669 21.77 11.02 -38.01
C GLU A 669 22.43 11.88 -36.92
N GLN A 670 22.83 13.11 -37.27
CA GLN A 670 23.38 14.06 -36.30
C GLN A 670 22.31 14.54 -35.30
N LEU A 671 21.03 14.67 -35.71
CA LEU A 671 19.94 14.99 -34.80
C LEU A 671 19.56 13.81 -33.90
N GLU A 672 19.55 12.58 -34.42
CA GLU A 672 19.39 11.37 -33.61
C GLU A 672 20.44 11.29 -32.52
N LYS A 673 21.70 11.60 -32.86
CA LYS A 673 22.79 11.67 -31.90
C LYS A 673 22.51 12.70 -30.80
N LEU A 674 22.07 13.91 -31.14
CA LEU A 674 21.71 14.94 -30.15
C LEU A 674 20.57 14.49 -29.22
N ILE A 675 19.53 13.84 -29.75
CA ILE A 675 18.45 13.28 -28.92
C ILE A 675 18.99 12.21 -27.96
N ARG A 676 19.82 11.27 -28.45
CA ARG A 676 20.44 10.22 -27.62
C ARG A 676 21.27 10.80 -26.49
N LEU A 677 21.93 11.92 -26.73
CA LEU A 677 22.69 12.68 -25.75
C LEU A 677 21.82 13.46 -24.77
N GLY A 678 20.52 13.62 -25.02
CA GLY A 678 19.59 14.33 -24.14
C GLY A 678 19.40 15.82 -24.46
N TYR A 679 19.82 16.28 -25.65
CA TYR A 679 19.56 17.64 -26.08
C TYR A 679 18.10 17.81 -26.53
N HIS A 680 17.50 18.94 -26.17
CA HIS A 680 16.18 19.34 -26.68
C HIS A 680 16.31 19.96 -28.08
N LEU A 681 15.44 19.54 -29.01
CA LEU A 681 15.44 20.06 -30.38
C LEU A 681 14.56 21.31 -30.56
N SER A 682 14.11 21.91 -29.45
CA SER A 682 13.24 23.09 -29.41
C SER A 682 13.93 24.35 -28.86
N GLU A 683 15.26 24.34 -28.73
CA GLU A 683 16.00 25.53 -28.28
C GLU A 683 16.05 26.60 -29.38
N LYS A 684 15.77 27.87 -29.04
CA LYS A 684 15.76 28.98 -30.01
C LYS A 684 17.07 29.77 -30.05
N THR A 685 17.39 30.38 -31.19
CA THR A 685 18.47 31.37 -31.34
C THR A 685 18.15 32.68 -30.61
N LYS A 686 19.12 33.61 -30.48
CA LYS A 686 18.86 34.98 -29.96
C LYS A 686 17.85 35.75 -30.80
N ASP A 687 17.85 35.52 -32.12
CA ASP A 687 16.88 36.10 -33.06
C ASP A 687 15.48 35.46 -32.96
N GLY A 688 15.28 34.51 -32.02
CA GLY A 688 14.01 33.84 -31.77
C GLY A 688 13.71 32.63 -32.66
N TRP A 689 14.62 32.21 -33.55
CA TRP A 689 14.38 31.14 -34.51
C TRP A 689 14.52 29.77 -33.86
N TYR A 690 13.54 28.89 -34.09
CA TYR A 690 13.64 27.48 -33.68
C TYR A 690 14.29 26.63 -34.78
N PRO A 691 14.81 25.43 -34.45
CA PRO A 691 15.44 24.54 -35.42
C PRO A 691 14.54 24.20 -36.61
N LEU A 692 13.22 24.06 -36.39
CA LEU A 692 12.22 23.85 -37.45
C LEU A 692 12.15 25.04 -38.45
N HIS A 693 12.27 26.29 -37.97
CA HIS A 693 12.31 27.46 -38.85
C HIS A 693 13.56 27.46 -39.71
N ILE A 694 14.72 27.09 -39.14
CA ILE A 694 15.99 27.01 -39.86
C ILE A 694 15.94 25.88 -40.90
N ALA A 695 15.41 24.71 -40.56
CA ALA A 695 15.25 23.60 -41.50
C ALA A 695 14.34 23.98 -42.68
N CYS A 696 13.23 24.68 -42.41
CA CYS A 696 12.33 25.20 -43.46
C CYS A 696 12.98 26.28 -44.31
N GLN A 697 13.76 27.19 -43.72
CA GLN A 697 14.48 28.25 -44.45
C GLN A 697 15.56 27.69 -45.39
N ASN A 698 16.15 26.55 -45.07
CA ASN A 698 17.23 25.94 -45.84
C ASN A 698 16.77 24.76 -46.70
N GLY A 699 15.46 24.49 -46.78
CA GLY A 699 14.90 23.46 -47.66
C GLY A 699 15.24 22.03 -47.25
N LYS A 700 15.49 21.78 -45.96
CA LYS A 700 15.94 20.48 -45.44
C LYS A 700 14.75 19.57 -45.09
N ILE A 701 14.10 18.99 -46.10
CA ILE A 701 12.88 18.17 -45.92
C ILE A 701 13.09 17.00 -44.95
N ASP A 702 14.21 16.27 -45.04
CA ASP A 702 14.45 15.11 -44.17
C ASP A 702 14.59 15.52 -42.70
N ILE A 703 15.20 16.68 -42.45
CA ILE A 703 15.32 17.29 -41.12
C ILE A 703 13.96 17.77 -40.62
N VAL A 704 13.15 18.42 -41.46
CA VAL A 704 11.79 18.85 -41.12
C VAL A 704 10.94 17.65 -40.69
N LYS A 705 10.99 16.56 -41.47
CA LYS A 705 10.29 15.31 -41.14
C LYS A 705 10.76 14.76 -39.80
N PHE A 706 12.08 14.66 -39.63
CA PHE A 706 12.69 14.12 -38.42
C PHE A 706 12.27 14.88 -37.16
N LEU A 707 12.36 16.22 -37.17
CA LEU A 707 11.99 17.07 -36.04
C LEU A 707 10.52 16.83 -35.63
N ILE A 708 9.61 16.82 -36.59
CA ILE A 708 8.17 16.68 -36.34
C ILE A 708 7.80 15.28 -35.83
N GLU A 709 8.53 14.25 -36.26
CA GLU A 709 8.22 12.85 -35.91
C GLU A 709 8.87 12.39 -34.59
N ASN A 710 9.99 12.99 -34.17
CA ASN A 710 10.81 12.49 -33.06
C ASN A 710 10.85 13.39 -31.81
N ASP A 711 10.30 14.60 -31.83
CA ASP A 711 10.26 15.48 -30.65
C ASP A 711 8.82 15.66 -30.14
N GLN A 712 8.54 15.13 -28.95
CA GLN A 712 7.23 15.21 -28.29
C GLN A 712 6.99 16.62 -27.76
N GLY A 713 6.54 17.53 -28.62
CA GLY A 713 6.15 18.89 -28.22
C GLY A 713 6.51 20.01 -29.20
N ILE A 714 7.02 19.70 -30.40
CA ILE A 714 7.22 20.73 -31.42
C ILE A 714 5.86 21.22 -31.92
N ASP A 715 5.54 22.47 -31.57
CA ASP A 715 4.42 23.20 -32.16
C ASP A 715 4.83 23.67 -33.56
N ILE A 716 4.26 23.02 -34.58
CA ILE A 716 4.52 23.30 -36.00
C ILE A 716 4.03 24.69 -36.43
N ASN A 717 3.15 25.31 -35.63
CA ASN A 717 2.57 26.64 -35.85
C ASN A 717 3.30 27.74 -35.05
N LEU A 718 4.41 27.42 -34.39
CA LEU A 718 5.20 28.41 -33.64
C LEU A 718 5.59 29.58 -34.56
N ARG A 719 5.36 30.80 -34.09
CA ARG A 719 5.77 32.02 -34.80
C ARG A 719 7.09 32.53 -34.28
N SER A 720 8.04 32.74 -35.19
CA SER A 720 9.29 33.44 -34.92
C SER A 720 9.40 34.66 -35.83
N ASN A 721 9.64 35.84 -35.26
CA ASN A 721 9.63 37.12 -35.98
C ASN A 721 8.37 37.35 -36.84
N GLY A 722 7.24 36.80 -36.42
CA GLY A 722 5.95 36.94 -37.11
C GLY A 722 5.74 35.96 -38.27
N GLU A 723 6.67 35.03 -38.53
CA GLU A 723 6.53 33.99 -39.55
C GLU A 723 6.44 32.59 -38.94
N THR A 724 5.62 31.72 -39.51
CA THR A 724 5.58 30.28 -39.18
C THR A 724 6.56 29.49 -40.06
N PRO A 725 6.95 28.25 -39.68
CA PRO A 725 7.79 27.39 -40.51
C PRO A 725 7.21 27.15 -41.92
N ILE A 726 5.89 26.96 -42.05
CA ILE A 726 5.21 26.77 -43.33
C ILE A 726 5.25 28.05 -44.19
N GLU A 727 5.11 29.23 -43.59
CA GLU A 727 5.24 30.52 -44.30
C GLU A 727 6.66 30.70 -44.85
N ILE A 728 7.69 30.37 -44.06
CA ILE A 728 9.09 30.42 -44.50
C ILE A 728 9.34 29.45 -45.68
N ALA A 729 8.83 28.22 -45.58
CA ALA A 729 8.96 27.24 -46.66
C ALA A 729 8.23 27.70 -47.94
N CYS A 730 7.06 28.31 -47.79
CA CYS A 730 6.28 28.87 -48.90
C CYS A 730 7.00 30.04 -49.58
N SER A 731 7.52 30.99 -48.78
CA SER A 731 8.29 32.14 -49.28
C SER A 731 9.55 31.74 -50.03
N ASN A 732 10.19 30.62 -49.64
CA ASN A 732 11.38 30.09 -50.30
C ASN A 732 11.07 29.04 -51.39
N ASN A 733 9.79 28.82 -51.72
CA ASN A 733 9.32 27.89 -52.75
C ASN A 733 9.66 26.40 -52.50
N TYR A 734 9.83 25.98 -51.25
CA TYR A 734 10.08 24.59 -50.89
C TYR A 734 8.79 23.76 -50.86
N TYR A 735 8.32 23.38 -52.06
CA TYR A 735 7.08 22.66 -52.29
C TYR A 735 6.89 21.42 -51.40
N GLU A 736 7.90 20.57 -51.29
CA GLU A 736 7.81 19.30 -50.54
C GLU A 736 7.66 19.51 -49.03
N ILE A 737 8.25 20.59 -48.50
CA ILE A 737 8.11 20.96 -47.09
C ILE A 737 6.71 21.49 -46.83
N VAL A 738 6.19 22.35 -47.71
CA VAL A 738 4.82 22.89 -47.57
C VAL A 738 3.79 21.78 -47.67
N ASP A 739 3.92 20.86 -48.63
CA ASP A 739 3.02 19.69 -48.77
C ASP A 739 3.02 18.82 -47.50
N TYR A 740 4.21 18.53 -46.97
CA TYR A 740 4.35 17.75 -45.74
C TYR A 740 3.77 18.44 -44.50
N LEU A 741 4.01 19.75 -44.33
CA LEU A 741 3.48 20.51 -43.18
C LEU A 741 1.96 20.61 -43.24
N LEU A 742 1.36 20.85 -44.42
CA LEU A 742 -0.09 20.86 -44.61
C LEU A 742 -0.73 19.51 -44.26
N ASP A 743 -0.06 18.39 -44.58
CA ASP A 743 -0.56 17.05 -44.24
C ASP A 743 -0.50 16.76 -42.72
N LYS A 744 0.45 17.35 -42.00
CA LYS A 744 0.54 17.24 -40.54
C LYS A 744 -0.43 18.19 -39.84
N GLU A 745 -0.63 19.39 -40.37
CA GLU A 745 -1.66 20.35 -39.92
C GLU A 745 -3.08 19.82 -40.19
N ALA A 746 -3.35 19.10 -41.28
CA ALA A 746 -4.68 18.53 -41.53
C ALA A 746 -5.14 17.50 -40.46
N ASN A 747 -4.21 16.95 -39.67
CA ASN A 747 -4.52 16.08 -38.51
C ASN A 747 -4.73 16.86 -37.19
N LEU A 748 -4.46 18.17 -37.18
CA LEU A 748 -4.61 19.07 -36.03
C LEU A 748 -5.56 20.20 -36.45
N ILE A 749 -6.79 20.27 -35.93
CA ILE A 749 -7.96 21.01 -36.47
C ILE A 749 -7.84 22.57 -36.48
N TYR A 750 -6.69 23.17 -36.77
CA TYR A 750 -6.47 24.61 -36.68
C TYR A 750 -5.52 25.12 -37.78
N LEU A 751 -6.08 25.42 -38.95
CA LEU A 751 -5.66 26.58 -39.73
C LEU A 751 -6.82 27.57 -39.68
N ASN A 752 -6.57 28.80 -39.21
CA ASN A 752 -7.56 29.86 -39.32
C ASN A 752 -7.57 30.41 -40.75
N SER A 753 -8.68 31.03 -41.19
CA SER A 753 -8.80 31.51 -42.57
C SER A 753 -7.74 32.54 -42.95
N GLU A 754 -7.22 33.32 -42.00
CA GLU A 754 -6.22 34.36 -42.28
C GLU A 754 -4.85 33.79 -42.68
N GLU A 755 -4.43 32.67 -42.09
CA GLU A 755 -3.18 31.97 -42.41
C GLU A 755 -3.22 31.32 -43.80
N GLU A 756 -4.34 30.69 -44.17
CA GLU A 756 -4.53 30.12 -45.52
C GLU A 756 -4.46 31.20 -46.62
N TYR A 757 -5.11 32.36 -46.40
CA TYR A 757 -5.04 33.48 -47.35
C TYR A 757 -3.63 34.07 -47.45
N LYS A 758 -2.87 34.08 -46.36
CA LYS A 758 -1.49 34.59 -46.34
C LYS A 758 -0.54 33.71 -47.15
N LEU A 759 -0.64 32.37 -47.03
CA LEU A 759 0.16 31.44 -47.85
C LEU A 759 -0.14 31.59 -49.34
N LEU A 760 -1.42 31.76 -49.72
CA LEU A 760 -1.84 32.03 -51.11
C LEU A 760 -1.30 33.36 -51.64
N HIS A 761 -1.31 34.41 -50.83
CA HIS A 761 -0.72 35.69 -51.20
C HIS A 761 0.79 35.56 -51.45
N ILE A 762 1.52 34.89 -50.56
CA ILE A 762 2.96 34.63 -50.71
C ILE A 762 3.24 33.87 -52.02
N ALA A 763 2.52 32.77 -52.27
CA ALA A 763 2.68 31.96 -53.47
C ALA A 763 2.37 32.74 -54.77
N THR A 764 1.39 33.65 -54.72
CA THR A 764 0.99 34.50 -55.85
C THR A 764 2.01 35.61 -56.12
N ILE A 765 2.50 36.28 -55.06
CA ILE A 765 3.55 37.30 -55.17
C ILE A 765 4.84 36.71 -55.77
N ASN A 766 5.18 35.48 -55.37
CA ASN A 766 6.33 34.75 -55.89
C ASN A 766 6.11 34.14 -57.28
N ASN A 767 4.93 34.34 -57.90
CA ASN A 767 4.54 33.76 -59.18
C ASN A 767 4.72 32.22 -59.24
N ASN A 768 4.53 31.53 -58.12
CA ASN A 768 4.72 30.08 -58.01
C ASN A 768 3.41 29.34 -58.24
N ILE A 769 3.05 29.15 -59.51
CA ILE A 769 1.83 28.43 -59.93
C ILE A 769 1.74 27.02 -59.33
N LYS A 770 2.88 26.34 -59.14
CA LYS A 770 2.92 25.00 -58.56
C LYS A 770 2.49 25.03 -57.08
N MET A 771 2.97 26.01 -56.31
CA MET A 771 2.59 26.21 -54.90
C MET A 771 1.13 26.66 -54.76
N VAL A 772 0.65 27.57 -55.62
CA VAL A 772 -0.76 27.98 -55.64
C VAL A 772 -1.68 26.79 -55.86
N LYS A 773 -1.34 25.90 -56.81
CA LYS A 773 -2.12 24.67 -57.04
C LYS A 773 -2.11 23.73 -55.85
N LEU A 774 -0.97 23.56 -55.16
CA LEU A 774 -0.89 22.76 -53.95
C LEU A 774 -1.78 23.31 -52.84
N LEU A 775 -1.68 24.61 -52.55
CA LEU A 775 -2.45 25.28 -51.51
C LEU A 775 -3.96 25.21 -51.80
N LEU A 776 -4.39 25.40 -53.06
CA LEU A 776 -5.80 25.27 -53.46
C LEU A 776 -6.32 23.82 -53.39
N ASN A 777 -5.45 22.83 -53.60
CA ASN A 777 -5.83 21.42 -53.53
C ASN A 777 -5.89 20.89 -52.10
N LYS A 778 -5.05 21.41 -51.19
CA LYS A 778 -4.94 20.96 -49.79
C LYS A 778 -5.76 21.81 -48.82
N GLY A 779 -5.84 23.13 -49.02
CA GLY A 779 -6.70 24.03 -48.26
C GLY A 779 -8.16 23.84 -48.67
N LYS A 780 -9.08 23.78 -47.70
CA LYS A 780 -10.54 23.74 -47.97
C LYS A 780 -11.06 25.12 -48.37
N ILE A 781 -10.45 25.72 -49.39
CA ILE A 781 -10.75 27.08 -49.80
C ILE A 781 -11.94 27.04 -50.74
N GLN A 782 -13.12 27.35 -50.20
CA GLN A 782 -14.24 27.79 -51.02
C GLN A 782 -13.93 29.20 -51.50
N ILE A 783 -13.41 29.32 -52.73
CA ILE A 783 -13.35 30.60 -53.43
C ILE A 783 -14.80 31.02 -53.66
N HIS A 784 -15.28 32.03 -52.93
CA HIS A 784 -16.60 32.63 -53.14
C HIS A 784 -16.57 33.69 -54.23
#